data_AF-A0A8C0V1B8-F1
#
_entry.id   AF-A0A8C0V1B8-F1
#
_cell.length_a   1.000
_cell.length_b   1.000
_cell.length_c   1.000
_cell.angle_alpha   90.00
_cell.angle_beta   90.00
_cell.angle_gamma   90.00
#
_symmetry.space_group_name_H-M   'P 1'
#
loop_
_entity.id
_entity.type
_entity.pdbx_description
1 polymer ?
#
loop_
_entity_poly.entity_id
_entity_poly.type
_entity_poly.pdbx_seq_one_letter_code
_entity_poly.pdbx_strand_id
1 'polypeptide(L)'
;MTNVNFSGKQLQQFSQYNRVWIPDKEEVWQSAEITKNYKAGDRFLHVQLEDGTELSYPVDLAALPPLRNPDILVGENDLTALSYLHEPAVLHNLKIRFVESKLIYTYSGIILVAINPYKQLPIYGDAIIHAYSGQNMGDMDPHIFAVAEEAYKQMARNNKNQSIIVSGESGAGKTVSARYTMRYFATVSKSSGNAHVEDKVLASNPITEAVGNAKTTRNDNSSRFGKYTEISFDRGYQIIGANMRTYLLEKSRVVFQSENERNYHIFYQLCASAMQPEYAHLKLGSAEEFNYTCMGGSTVIEGVDDRANMLETQKTFSLLGKFLGIHFHIFCELLEVNCDKMCRWLCHRKIVTTSETVVKPMTRAQAVNARDALAKKIYSHLFDFIVERINQALQFSGKQHTFIGVLDIYGFETFDVNSFEQFCINYANEKLQQQFNLHVFKLEQEEYMKEDIPWTLIDFYDNQPVIDLIEAKMGILELLDEECLLPHGKDENWLQKLYNNFVNKNALFEKPRMSNTSFIIQHFADKVEYKCEGFLEKNRDTVHEVLIEILKESKVCFRNSLSLLMVTLNATTPHYVRCIKPNDEKLPFEFDSKRVAQQLRACGVLETIRISAQSYPSRWTYIEFFSRYSILMTQQELSINDKKQICKIVLQRLIQDHNQYQFGRTKIFFRAGQVAYLEKLRSDKLRQACILIQKRVRGWLQRRRFLSMRRAALTVQQYFRGQRTVRYSCLLPARSWSFYICHVLSPFCFNRVLESHFQSQKEIYEKEIEGLNFKVEHLSQDINHLQKLFREENDINDGIRLEVSRLTSENLVRSRCRGTTQKLKSQGSNKGGHVRWHLHKALSLPAGLVCKETMTLLSADLKPRGVVVNMIPGLPAHILFMCVRYADYLNNADMLKSFMNVTIDGIKQVVKEHSEDFEMLSFWLSNTYYFLNCLKQYSGEEEFMKYNTARQNKNCLKHFDLSEYRQILSDLAIRIYHQFIIVMENNIQHMIVPGMLEYESLQGISGLKPTGFRKRSSSIDDTDTYTMTSILQQLSYFYSTMCQNGLDSELLKQAVKQLFFLIGAVTLNSLFLRKDMCSCRKGMQIRCNISYLEEWLKDKNLQSSNAKETLEPLSQAAWLLQVKKITDDDAKEICEHCTSLSTVQVMNHLFPSGRTDSIGLPFHKSSIPQQSTSSLLMLDTKHLFQVTFPFTPSPHALELIQVPSSFKLGFLTRV
;
A
#
# COMPACT_ATOMS: atom_id res chain seq x y z
N MET A 1 -15.77 -24.37 0.74
CA MET A 1 -15.68 -25.80 1.12
C MET A 1 -14.95 -26.53 0.02
N THR A 2 -13.83 -27.19 0.32
CA THR A 2 -13.03 -27.96 -0.64
C THR A 2 -12.51 -29.22 0.04
N ASN A 3 -12.56 -30.36 -0.65
CA ASN A 3 -12.08 -31.63 -0.13
C ASN A 3 -10.56 -31.61 0.02
N VAL A 4 -10.06 -31.43 1.24
CA VAL A 4 -8.64 -31.60 1.56
C VAL A 4 -8.39 -33.08 1.82
N ASN A 5 -7.85 -33.78 0.84
CA ASN A 5 -7.28 -35.11 1.06
C ASN A 5 -6.07 -34.96 2.00
N PHE A 6 -6.26 -35.27 3.28
CA PHE A 6 -5.19 -35.26 4.28
C PHE A 6 -4.04 -36.17 3.84
N SER A 7 -2.86 -35.59 3.63
CA SER A 7 -1.68 -36.37 3.26
C SER A 7 -1.23 -37.27 4.41
N GLY A 8 -0.65 -38.43 4.11
CA GLY A 8 -0.15 -39.37 5.13
C GLY A 8 0.88 -38.78 6.10
N LYS A 9 1.52 -37.66 5.76
CA LYS A 9 2.44 -36.91 6.64
C LYS A 9 1.70 -36.04 7.67
N GLN A 10 0.48 -35.58 7.37
CA GLN A 10 -0.32 -34.75 8.27
C GLN A 10 -0.86 -35.56 9.47
N LEU A 11 -1.23 -36.83 9.22
CA LEU A 11 -1.63 -37.78 10.27
C LEU A 11 -0.53 -38.05 11.30
N GLN A 12 0.75 -37.99 10.91
CA GLN A 12 1.88 -38.11 11.84
C GLN A 12 2.00 -36.93 12.82
N GLN A 13 1.25 -35.84 12.63
CA GLN A 13 1.23 -34.70 13.54
C GLN A 13 0.22 -34.89 14.69
N PHE A 14 -0.71 -35.85 14.61
CA PHE A 14 -1.64 -36.21 15.69
C PHE A 14 -1.07 -37.31 16.61
N SER A 15 0.15 -37.09 17.08
CA SER A 15 0.84 -37.95 18.05
C SER A 15 0.55 -37.54 19.49
N GLN A 16 0.70 -38.48 20.41
CA GLN A 16 0.63 -38.25 21.86
C GLN A 16 1.50 -37.06 22.29
N TYR A 17 1.03 -36.27 23.26
CA TYR A 17 1.61 -35.03 23.78
C TYR A 17 1.58 -33.82 22.82
N ASN A 18 1.03 -33.95 21.60
CA ASN A 18 0.76 -32.78 20.76
C ASN A 18 -0.59 -32.16 21.15
N ARG A 19 -0.71 -30.83 21.01
CA ARG A 19 -1.91 -30.08 21.37
C ARG A 19 -2.76 -29.71 20.15
N VAL A 20 -4.07 -29.67 20.34
CA VAL A 20 -5.10 -29.33 19.36
C VAL A 20 -6.07 -28.31 19.95
N TRP A 21 -6.82 -27.64 19.09
CA TRP A 21 -7.92 -26.76 19.45
C TRP A 21 -9.24 -27.47 19.22
N ILE A 22 -10.11 -27.45 20.23
CA ILE A 22 -11.49 -27.93 20.15
C ILE A 22 -12.46 -26.75 20.29
N PRO A 23 -13.64 -26.77 19.65
CA PRO A 23 -14.63 -25.71 19.80
C PRO A 23 -15.23 -25.72 21.20
N ASP A 24 -15.39 -24.53 21.78
CA ASP A 24 -16.00 -24.31 23.09
C ASP A 24 -17.12 -23.24 23.03
N LYS A 25 -18.04 -23.24 24.01
CA LYS A 25 -19.18 -22.32 24.05
C LYS A 25 -18.86 -20.96 24.68
N GLU A 26 -17.89 -20.87 25.58
CA GLU A 26 -17.55 -19.65 26.31
C GLU A 26 -16.34 -18.97 25.67
N GLU A 27 -15.26 -19.73 25.45
CA GLU A 27 -13.99 -19.24 24.92
C GLU A 27 -13.86 -19.34 23.39
N VAL A 28 -14.89 -19.84 22.69
CA VAL A 28 -14.90 -20.23 21.26
C VAL A 28 -13.98 -21.40 20.92
N TRP A 29 -12.76 -21.41 21.45
CA TRP A 29 -11.74 -22.43 21.22
C TRP A 29 -10.97 -22.74 22.50
N GLN A 30 -10.95 -24.00 22.91
CA GLN A 30 -10.18 -24.49 24.05
C GLN A 30 -9.00 -25.36 23.58
N SER A 31 -7.87 -25.29 24.30
CA SER A 31 -6.71 -26.15 24.04
C SER A 31 -6.90 -27.52 24.71
N ALA A 32 -6.54 -28.58 24.00
CA ALA A 32 -6.51 -29.94 24.51
C ALA A 32 -5.25 -30.70 24.06
N GLU A 33 -4.69 -31.55 24.91
CA GLU A 33 -3.51 -32.37 24.63
C GLU A 33 -3.90 -33.81 24.24
N ILE A 34 -3.30 -34.36 23.18
CA ILE A 34 -3.62 -35.71 22.69
C ILE A 34 -3.01 -36.76 23.64
N THR A 35 -3.87 -37.55 24.30
CA THR A 35 -3.43 -38.59 25.26
C THR A 35 -3.03 -39.90 24.58
N LYS A 36 -3.46 -40.13 23.34
CA LYS A 36 -3.18 -41.36 22.56
C LYS A 36 -3.00 -41.05 21.08
N ASN A 37 -1.97 -41.63 20.46
CA ASN A 37 -1.70 -41.47 19.02
C ASN A 37 -2.92 -41.85 18.17
N TYR A 38 -3.34 -40.93 17.29
CA TYR A 38 -4.43 -41.16 16.33
C TYR A 38 -4.00 -42.10 15.21
N LYS A 39 -4.87 -43.03 14.80
CA LYS A 39 -4.69 -43.85 13.59
C LYS A 39 -5.77 -43.50 12.56
N ALA A 40 -5.40 -43.60 11.29
CA ALA A 40 -6.34 -43.37 10.19
C ALA A 40 -7.54 -44.34 10.29
N GLY A 41 -8.74 -43.79 10.50
CA GLY A 41 -9.98 -44.56 10.67
C GLY A 41 -10.49 -44.66 12.12
N ASP A 42 -9.78 -44.14 13.11
CA ASP A 42 -10.31 -44.02 14.48
C ASP A 42 -11.49 -43.02 14.51
N ARG A 43 -12.60 -43.38 15.15
CA ARG A 43 -13.81 -42.51 15.25
C ARG A 43 -13.70 -41.40 16.30
N PHE A 44 -12.72 -41.50 17.20
CA PHE A 44 -12.55 -40.59 18.33
C PHE A 44 -11.08 -40.23 18.52
N LEU A 45 -10.81 -38.98 18.83
CA LEU A 45 -9.51 -38.49 19.30
C LEU A 45 -9.59 -38.37 20.83
N HIS A 46 -8.74 -39.12 21.54
CA HIS A 46 -8.65 -38.99 23.00
C HIS A 46 -7.75 -37.81 23.35
N VAL A 47 -8.32 -36.84 24.06
CA VAL A 47 -7.64 -35.59 24.45
C VAL A 47 -7.86 -35.30 25.92
N GLN A 48 -7.00 -34.49 26.52
CA GLN A 48 -7.10 -33.97 27.87
C GLN A 48 -7.15 -32.44 27.83
N LEU A 49 -8.12 -31.83 28.51
CA LEU A 49 -8.26 -30.38 28.61
C LEU A 49 -7.24 -29.80 29.61
N GLU A 50 -7.03 -28.48 29.59
CA GLU A 50 -6.10 -27.81 30.50
C GLU A 50 -6.52 -27.86 31.98
N ASP A 51 -7.79 -28.16 32.28
CA ASP A 51 -8.30 -28.45 33.63
C ASP A 51 -8.03 -29.91 34.10
N GLY A 52 -7.45 -30.75 33.24
CA GLY A 52 -7.16 -32.16 33.48
C GLY A 52 -8.25 -33.14 33.05
N THR A 53 -9.40 -32.68 32.57
CA THR A 53 -10.53 -33.51 32.14
C THR A 53 -10.20 -34.30 30.86
N GLU A 54 -10.36 -35.62 30.88
CA GLU A 54 -10.22 -36.46 29.67
C GLU A 54 -11.52 -36.48 28.85
N LEU A 55 -11.40 -36.16 27.55
CA LEU A 55 -12.50 -36.12 26.58
C LEU A 55 -12.20 -37.06 25.40
N SER A 56 -13.21 -37.81 24.96
CA SER A 56 -13.15 -38.56 23.69
C SER A 56 -13.87 -37.76 22.60
N TYR A 57 -13.12 -36.90 21.92
CA TYR A 57 -13.66 -35.99 20.90
C TYR A 57 -14.05 -36.76 19.63
N PRO A 58 -15.30 -36.69 19.15
CA PRO A 58 -15.71 -37.38 17.92
C PRO A 58 -15.06 -36.71 16.70
N VAL A 59 -14.42 -37.52 15.86
CA VAL A 59 -13.74 -37.04 14.65
C VAL A 59 -14.60 -37.31 13.43
N ASP A 60 -14.91 -36.27 12.66
CA ASP A 60 -15.50 -36.44 11.34
C ASP A 60 -14.38 -36.76 10.32
N LEU A 61 -14.61 -37.74 9.45
CA LEU A 61 -13.62 -38.21 8.46
C LEU A 61 -13.21 -37.11 7.47
N ALA A 62 -14.02 -36.06 7.34
CA ALA A 62 -13.74 -34.89 6.50
C ALA A 62 -12.90 -33.79 7.19
N ALA A 63 -12.85 -33.73 8.53
CA ALA A 63 -12.21 -32.62 9.25
C ALA A 63 -11.67 -33.01 10.64
N LEU A 64 -10.34 -33.07 10.77
CA LEU A 64 -9.63 -33.16 12.04
C LEU A 64 -9.55 -31.79 12.76
N PRO A 65 -9.49 -31.75 14.11
CA PRO A 65 -9.37 -30.49 14.86
C PRO A 65 -8.02 -29.78 14.56
N PRO A 66 -7.99 -28.43 14.52
CA PRO A 66 -6.79 -27.68 14.20
C PRO A 66 -5.67 -27.87 15.25
N LEU A 67 -4.42 -28.04 14.79
CA LEU A 67 -3.25 -28.20 15.66
C LEU A 67 -2.86 -26.88 16.35
N ARG A 68 -2.41 -26.94 17.61
CA ARG A 68 -1.85 -25.79 18.35
C ARG A 68 -0.41 -25.53 17.90
N ASN A 69 -0.01 -24.26 17.84
CA ASN A 69 1.38 -23.89 17.56
C ASN A 69 2.31 -24.33 18.70
N PRO A 70 3.59 -24.66 18.41
CA PRO A 70 4.59 -24.87 19.45
C PRO A 70 4.75 -23.61 20.31
N ASP A 71 4.93 -23.78 21.62
CA ASP A 71 4.93 -22.68 22.60
C ASP A 71 5.97 -21.58 22.31
N ILE A 72 7.04 -21.85 21.54
CA ILE A 72 8.01 -20.82 21.11
C ILE A 72 7.44 -19.78 20.13
N LEU A 73 6.43 -20.14 19.32
CA LEU A 73 5.79 -19.21 18.38
C LEU A 73 4.62 -18.45 19.03
N VAL A 74 4.36 -18.68 20.32
CA VAL A 74 3.28 -18.04 21.06
C VAL A 74 3.78 -16.71 21.64
N GLY A 75 3.02 -15.64 21.44
CA GLY A 75 3.42 -14.28 21.84
C GLY A 75 4.23 -13.52 20.79
N GLU A 76 4.52 -14.11 19.63
CA GLU A 76 5.26 -13.48 18.52
C GLU A 76 4.72 -12.11 18.10
N ASN A 77 5.62 -11.24 17.62
CA ASN A 77 5.30 -9.85 17.25
C ASN A 77 4.52 -9.73 15.92
N ASP A 78 4.62 -10.72 15.03
CA ASP A 78 3.83 -10.84 13.80
C ASP A 78 3.12 -12.20 13.74
N LEU A 79 1.81 -12.19 13.52
CA LEU A 79 0.99 -13.39 13.35
C LEU A 79 1.41 -14.24 12.13
N THR A 80 2.09 -13.68 11.11
CA THR A 80 2.57 -14.49 9.97
C THR A 80 3.72 -15.44 10.33
N ALA A 81 4.40 -15.21 11.46
CA ALA A 81 5.42 -16.12 11.97
C ALA A 81 4.84 -17.44 12.50
N LEU A 82 3.54 -17.48 12.81
CA LEU A 82 2.83 -18.68 13.27
C LEU A 82 2.85 -19.76 12.18
N SER A 83 3.25 -20.98 12.54
CA SER A 83 3.34 -22.07 11.58
C SER A 83 1.96 -22.64 11.21
N TYR A 84 1.10 -22.87 12.19
CA TYR A 84 -0.31 -23.16 11.98
C TYR A 84 -1.11 -21.86 12.05
N LEU A 85 -1.45 -21.35 10.87
CA LEU A 85 -2.02 -20.02 10.71
C LEU A 85 -3.54 -20.14 10.47
N HIS A 86 -4.30 -20.16 11.57
CA HIS A 86 -5.76 -20.35 11.60
C HIS A 86 -6.40 -19.55 12.76
N GLU A 87 -7.73 -19.46 12.79
CA GLU A 87 -8.47 -18.62 13.75
C GLU A 87 -8.09 -18.84 15.23
N PRO A 88 -8.10 -20.07 15.79
CA PRO A 88 -7.72 -20.25 17.20
C PRO A 88 -6.28 -19.85 17.51
N ALA A 89 -5.33 -20.07 16.59
CA ALA A 89 -3.94 -19.66 16.80
C ALA A 89 -3.79 -18.13 16.86
N VAL A 90 -4.52 -17.40 16.01
CA VAL A 90 -4.55 -15.93 16.01
C VAL A 90 -5.19 -15.41 17.30
N LEU A 91 -6.36 -15.93 17.65
CA LEU A 91 -7.11 -15.52 18.84
C LEU A 91 -6.30 -15.74 20.12
N HIS A 92 -5.65 -16.90 20.25
CA HIS A 92 -4.82 -17.24 21.40
C HIS A 92 -3.54 -16.38 21.51
N ASN A 93 -2.83 -16.13 20.40
CA ASN A 93 -1.65 -15.26 20.41
C ASN A 93 -2.03 -13.82 20.84
N LEU A 94 -3.11 -13.27 20.27
CA LEU A 94 -3.62 -11.95 20.65
C LEU A 94 -4.08 -11.90 22.12
N LYS A 95 -4.77 -12.94 22.61
CA LYS A 95 -5.20 -13.04 24.01
C LYS A 95 -4.00 -13.02 24.97
N ILE A 96 -2.96 -13.81 24.70
CA ILE A 96 -1.73 -13.85 25.53
C ILE A 96 -1.02 -12.48 25.50
N ARG A 97 -0.79 -11.91 24.32
CA ARG A 97 -0.11 -10.60 24.20
C ARG A 97 -0.86 -9.49 24.96
N PHE A 98 -2.19 -9.46 24.85
CA PHE A 98 -3.02 -8.45 25.48
C PHE A 98 -3.22 -8.66 26.98
N VAL A 99 -3.57 -9.88 27.41
CA VAL A 99 -3.93 -10.18 28.80
C VAL A 99 -2.70 -10.38 29.68
N GLU A 100 -1.70 -11.15 29.23
CA GLU A 100 -0.51 -11.48 30.03
C GLU A 100 0.56 -10.40 29.88
N SER A 101 1.00 -10.14 28.64
CA SER A 101 2.12 -9.21 28.37
C SER A 101 1.72 -7.73 28.36
N LYS A 102 0.42 -7.40 28.41
CA LYS A 102 -0.15 -6.04 28.30
C LYS A 102 0.27 -5.29 27.02
N LEU A 103 0.60 -6.03 25.97
CA LEU A 103 0.95 -5.52 24.64
C LEU A 103 -0.32 -5.39 23.79
N ILE A 104 -0.62 -4.16 23.36
CA ILE A 104 -1.85 -3.84 22.62
C ILE A 104 -1.69 -3.86 21.09
N TYR A 105 -0.45 -3.93 20.61
CA TYR A 105 -0.10 -3.85 19.20
C TYR A 105 0.57 -5.16 18.75
N THR A 106 0.13 -5.69 17.61
CA THR A 106 0.65 -6.92 17.00
C THR A 106 0.57 -6.77 15.47
N TYR A 107 1.60 -7.21 14.74
CA TYR A 107 1.52 -7.24 13.27
C TYR A 107 0.76 -8.48 12.77
N SER A 108 0.21 -8.33 11.57
CA SER A 108 -0.34 -9.41 10.74
C SER A 108 0.11 -9.16 9.31
N GLY A 109 1.40 -9.39 9.06
CA GLY A 109 2.08 -8.96 7.85
C GLY A 109 2.07 -7.43 7.73
N ILE A 110 1.42 -6.90 6.69
CA ILE A 110 1.32 -5.44 6.47
C ILE A 110 0.27 -4.74 7.35
N ILE A 111 -0.55 -5.49 8.10
CA ILE A 111 -1.57 -4.91 8.99
C ILE A 111 -0.99 -4.72 10.38
N LEU A 112 -1.21 -3.56 10.99
CA LEU A 112 -1.11 -3.39 12.44
C LEU A 112 -2.47 -3.67 13.10
N VAL A 113 -2.54 -4.70 13.93
CA VAL A 113 -3.68 -4.97 14.82
C VAL A 113 -3.48 -4.20 16.12
N ALA A 114 -4.50 -3.44 16.53
CA ALA A 114 -4.49 -2.60 17.72
C ALA A 114 -5.70 -2.89 18.61
N ILE A 115 -5.49 -3.41 19.81
CA ILE A 115 -6.56 -3.78 20.75
C ILE A 115 -6.72 -2.67 21.79
N ASN A 116 -7.94 -2.15 21.98
CA ASN A 116 -8.17 -1.02 22.91
C ASN A 116 -7.91 -1.44 24.38
N PRO A 117 -6.94 -0.87 25.11
CA PRO A 117 -6.66 -1.26 26.50
C PRO A 117 -7.68 -0.78 27.54
N TYR A 118 -8.57 0.17 27.18
CA TYR A 118 -9.41 0.95 28.11
C TYR A 118 -8.65 1.64 29.26
N LYS A 119 -7.32 1.78 29.12
CA LYS A 119 -6.42 2.39 30.10
C LYS A 119 -5.35 3.21 29.39
N GLN A 120 -4.98 4.37 29.94
CA GLN A 120 -3.83 5.12 29.42
C GLN A 120 -2.53 4.37 29.70
N LEU A 121 -1.67 4.28 28.67
CA LEU A 121 -0.39 3.59 28.73
C LEU A 121 0.76 4.58 28.45
N PRO A 122 1.93 4.44 29.12
CA PRO A 122 3.07 5.34 28.95
C PRO A 122 3.85 5.13 27.64
N ILE A 123 3.21 4.56 26.61
CA ILE A 123 3.84 4.20 25.31
C ILE A 123 3.79 5.33 24.27
N TYR A 124 3.14 6.46 24.60
CA TYR A 124 2.93 7.60 23.70
C TYR A 124 3.71 8.86 24.11
N GLY A 125 4.83 8.69 24.81
CA GLY A 125 5.73 9.80 25.20
C GLY A 125 6.71 10.19 24.09
N ASP A 126 7.23 11.41 24.14
CA ASP A 126 8.12 11.95 23.08
C ASP A 126 9.45 11.17 22.99
N ALA A 127 9.94 10.63 24.11
CA ALA A 127 11.10 9.73 24.12
C ALA A 127 10.91 8.48 23.24
N ILE A 128 9.67 7.97 23.15
CA ILE A 128 9.33 6.81 22.33
C ILE A 128 9.18 7.22 20.86
N ILE A 129 8.61 8.40 20.57
CA ILE A 129 8.60 8.98 19.22
C ILE A 129 10.02 9.07 18.67
N HIS A 130 10.97 9.58 19.45
CA HIS A 130 12.38 9.65 19.05
C HIS A 130 13.06 8.28 18.92
N ALA A 131 12.66 7.27 19.69
CA ALA A 131 13.18 5.91 19.56
C ALA A 131 12.72 5.21 18.27
N TYR A 132 11.49 5.45 17.80
CA TYR A 132 11.00 4.92 16.53
C TYR A 132 11.50 5.69 15.29
N SER A 133 11.86 6.97 15.44
CA SER A 133 12.31 7.80 14.31
C SER A 133 13.60 7.27 13.67
N GLY A 134 13.61 7.20 12.33
CA GLY A 134 14.69 6.67 11.52
C GLY A 134 14.74 5.13 11.41
N GLN A 135 14.13 4.39 12.34
CA GLN A 135 14.18 2.92 12.39
C GLN A 135 13.39 2.27 11.24
N ASN A 136 13.66 1.00 10.93
CA ASN A 136 12.86 0.27 9.95
C ASN A 136 11.74 -0.53 10.63
N MET A 137 10.65 -0.75 9.90
CA MET A 137 9.57 -1.63 10.35
C MET A 137 10.11 -3.06 10.53
N GLY A 138 10.02 -3.59 11.76
CA GLY A 138 10.53 -4.92 12.14
C GLY A 138 11.80 -4.90 13.01
N ASP A 139 12.58 -3.81 13.00
CA ASP A 139 13.73 -3.64 13.91
C ASP A 139 13.27 -3.26 15.34
N MET A 140 12.03 -2.79 15.47
CA MET A 140 11.38 -2.33 16.71
C MET A 140 10.04 -3.05 16.91
N ASP A 141 9.59 -3.14 18.17
CA ASP A 141 8.31 -3.74 18.53
C ASP A 141 7.11 -3.11 17.80
N PRO A 142 6.00 -3.86 17.57
CA PRO A 142 4.82 -3.37 16.89
C PRO A 142 4.25 -2.12 17.55
N HIS A 143 4.11 -1.02 16.80
CA HIS A 143 3.56 0.22 17.32
C HIS A 143 2.98 1.10 16.21
N ILE A 144 2.00 1.95 16.54
CA ILE A 144 1.41 2.91 15.60
C ILE A 144 2.44 3.90 15.03
N PHE A 145 3.49 4.20 15.81
CA PHE A 145 4.60 5.06 15.38
C PHE A 145 5.51 4.39 14.33
N ALA A 146 5.65 3.06 14.34
CA ALA A 146 6.39 2.35 13.29
C ALA A 146 5.67 2.43 11.93
N VAL A 147 4.33 2.34 11.93
CA VAL A 147 3.52 2.54 10.71
C VAL A 147 3.59 3.99 10.22
N ALA A 148 3.59 4.95 11.13
CA ALA A 148 3.76 6.37 10.78
C ALA A 148 5.16 6.64 10.19
N GLU A 149 6.23 6.13 10.80
CA GLU A 149 7.59 6.27 10.31
C GLU A 149 7.79 5.61 8.94
N GLU A 150 7.25 4.40 8.75
CA GLU A 150 7.35 3.71 7.46
C GLU A 150 6.63 4.48 6.35
N ALA A 151 5.45 5.04 6.62
CA ALA A 151 4.78 5.95 5.68
C ALA A 151 5.63 7.20 5.37
N TYR A 152 6.22 7.83 6.38
CA TYR A 152 7.07 9.01 6.19
C TYR A 152 8.33 8.69 5.36
N LYS A 153 9.02 7.58 5.67
CA LYS A 153 10.20 7.11 4.93
C LYS A 153 9.85 6.71 3.50
N GLN A 154 8.73 6.01 3.27
CA GLN A 154 8.28 5.65 1.92
C GLN A 154 7.88 6.86 1.08
N MET A 155 7.23 7.87 1.69
CA MET A 155 6.93 9.14 1.01
C MET A 155 8.22 9.79 0.50
N ALA A 156 9.21 9.95 1.37
CA ALA A 156 10.47 10.62 1.05
C ALA A 156 11.36 9.82 0.07
N ARG A 157 11.32 8.49 0.15
CA ARG A 157 12.10 7.58 -0.72
C ARG A 157 11.51 7.45 -2.12
N ASN A 158 10.19 7.31 -2.22
CA ASN A 158 9.51 6.99 -3.47
C ASN A 158 8.88 8.22 -4.15
N ASN A 159 8.94 9.41 -3.50
CA ASN A 159 8.28 10.65 -3.92
C ASN A 159 6.80 10.44 -4.31
N LYS A 160 6.07 9.69 -3.47
CA LYS A 160 4.68 9.31 -3.70
C LYS A 160 3.85 9.57 -2.45
N ASN A 161 2.63 10.06 -2.63
CA ASN A 161 1.67 10.29 -1.56
C ASN A 161 1.28 8.96 -0.87
N GLN A 162 1.01 9.04 0.43
CA GLN A 162 0.71 7.88 1.28
C GLN A 162 -0.69 8.02 1.88
N SER A 163 -1.30 6.90 2.28
CA SER A 163 -2.47 6.91 3.14
C SER A 163 -2.34 5.93 4.30
N ILE A 164 -2.86 6.30 5.47
CA ILE A 164 -2.94 5.42 6.65
C ILE A 164 -4.41 5.21 6.93
N ILE A 165 -4.89 3.98 6.71
CA ILE A 165 -6.30 3.59 6.79
C ILE A 165 -6.54 2.95 8.16
N VAL A 166 -7.21 3.70 9.04
CA VAL A 166 -7.60 3.27 10.38
C VAL A 166 -9.08 2.85 10.37
N SER A 167 -9.34 1.63 10.82
CA SER A 167 -10.63 0.96 10.65
C SER A 167 -10.91 -0.02 11.80
N GLY A 168 -12.16 -0.44 11.98
CA GLY A 168 -12.61 -1.26 13.12
C GLY A 168 -13.97 -0.81 13.66
N GLU A 169 -14.55 -1.55 14.60
CA GLU A 169 -15.88 -1.23 15.17
C GLU A 169 -15.89 0.13 15.89
N SER A 170 -17.07 0.68 16.14
CA SER A 170 -17.22 1.85 17.03
C SER A 170 -16.71 1.53 18.44
N GLY A 171 -16.04 2.49 19.09
CA GLY A 171 -15.38 2.28 20.39
C GLY A 171 -14.04 1.51 20.36
N ALA A 172 -13.60 0.99 19.21
CA ALA A 172 -12.34 0.25 19.09
C ALA A 172 -11.05 1.11 19.17
N GLY A 173 -11.16 2.45 19.23
CA GLY A 173 -10.01 3.36 19.39
C GLY A 173 -9.44 3.98 18.10
N LYS A 174 -10.14 3.90 16.97
CA LYS A 174 -9.69 4.44 15.66
C LYS A 174 -9.18 5.89 15.73
N THR A 175 -10.00 6.80 16.24
CA THR A 175 -9.70 8.24 16.35
C THR A 175 -8.49 8.50 17.26
N VAL A 176 -8.26 7.65 18.28
CA VAL A 176 -7.08 7.73 19.14
C VAL A 176 -5.82 7.30 18.39
N SER A 177 -5.88 6.20 17.63
CA SER A 177 -4.77 5.77 16.75
C SER A 177 -4.43 6.85 15.71
N ALA A 178 -5.43 7.41 15.02
CA ALA A 178 -5.26 8.51 14.08
C ALA A 178 -4.62 9.75 14.74
N ARG A 179 -5.04 10.11 15.96
CA ARG A 179 -4.49 11.22 16.74
C ARG A 179 -3.00 11.00 17.07
N TYR A 180 -2.60 9.79 17.45
CA TYR A 180 -1.19 9.47 17.70
C TYR A 180 -0.34 9.47 16.43
N THR A 181 -0.87 8.98 15.29
CA THR A 181 -0.22 9.09 13.99
C THR A 181 0.03 10.57 13.61
N MET A 182 -0.96 11.44 13.79
CA MET A 182 -0.80 12.89 13.53
C MET A 182 0.25 13.53 14.46
N ARG A 183 0.25 13.18 15.76
CA ARG A 183 1.26 13.65 16.73
C ARG A 183 2.68 13.18 16.40
N TYR A 184 2.83 11.99 15.81
CA TYR A 184 4.12 11.49 15.36
C TYR A 184 4.73 12.38 14.27
N PHE A 185 3.98 12.62 13.18
CA PHE A 185 4.43 13.49 12.09
C PHE A 185 4.72 14.92 12.56
N ALA A 186 3.84 15.46 13.41
CA ALA A 186 4.03 16.75 14.06
C ALA A 186 5.39 16.81 14.77
N THR A 187 5.70 15.85 15.63
CA THR A 187 6.93 15.84 16.43
C THR A 187 8.20 15.63 15.59
N VAL A 188 8.16 14.72 14.60
CA VAL A 188 9.33 14.37 13.77
C VAL A 188 9.67 15.47 12.74
N SER A 189 8.71 16.31 12.35
CA SER A 189 8.91 17.39 11.37
C SER A 189 9.21 18.77 11.99
N LYS A 190 9.55 18.84 13.29
CA LYS A 190 9.80 20.12 13.98
C LYS A 190 11.07 20.84 13.55
N SER A 191 10.88 21.89 12.74
CA SER A 191 11.79 23.04 12.67
C SER A 191 11.38 24.13 13.68
N SER A 192 12.36 24.74 14.37
CA SER A 192 12.21 25.57 15.58
C SER A 192 11.42 26.90 15.47
N GLY A 193 10.57 27.08 14.45
CA GLY A 193 9.81 28.31 14.22
C GLY A 193 8.31 28.16 13.91
N ASN A 194 7.81 26.96 13.55
CA ASN A 194 6.46 26.78 12.98
C ASN A 194 5.51 25.88 13.79
N ALA A 195 5.63 25.86 15.12
CA ALA A 195 4.82 24.98 16.00
C ALA A 195 3.28 25.16 15.93
N HIS A 196 2.77 26.17 15.22
CA HIS A 196 1.35 26.53 15.23
C HIS A 196 0.43 25.70 14.30
N VAL A 197 0.96 24.97 13.32
CA VAL A 197 0.11 24.16 12.41
C VAL A 197 -0.31 22.86 13.10
N GLU A 198 0.62 22.21 13.81
CA GLU A 198 0.42 20.95 14.52
C GLU A 198 -0.70 21.03 15.57
N ASP A 199 -0.62 22.05 16.44
CA ASP A 199 -1.61 22.29 17.49
C ASP A 199 -3.00 22.55 16.89
N LYS A 200 -3.10 23.25 15.76
CA LYS A 200 -4.38 23.48 15.07
C LYS A 200 -4.98 22.21 14.48
N VAL A 201 -4.17 21.32 13.89
CA VAL A 201 -4.67 20.04 13.35
C VAL A 201 -5.25 19.18 14.48
N LEU A 202 -4.51 19.06 15.59
CA LEU A 202 -4.98 18.30 16.76
C LEU A 202 -6.18 18.97 17.44
N ALA A 203 -6.20 20.30 17.52
CA ALA A 203 -7.31 21.08 18.04
C ALA A 203 -8.55 21.02 17.13
N SER A 204 -8.48 20.64 15.85
CA SER A 204 -9.71 20.50 15.03
C SER A 204 -10.69 19.44 15.55
N ASN A 205 -10.24 18.50 16.39
CA ASN A 205 -11.01 17.32 16.76
C ASN A 205 -12.30 17.63 17.55
N PRO A 206 -12.30 18.39 18.67
CA PRO A 206 -13.52 18.66 19.44
C PRO A 206 -14.67 19.26 18.61
N ILE A 207 -14.37 20.14 17.64
CA ILE A 207 -15.40 20.66 16.72
C ILE A 207 -15.99 19.53 15.88
N THR A 208 -15.12 18.73 15.23
CA THR A 208 -15.58 17.63 14.36
C THR A 208 -16.29 16.52 15.14
N GLU A 209 -15.92 16.29 16.40
CA GLU A 209 -16.61 15.36 17.31
C GLU A 209 -17.98 15.95 17.72
N ALA A 210 -18.07 17.24 18.06
CA ALA A 210 -19.34 17.88 18.43
C ALA A 210 -20.39 17.85 17.31
N VAL A 211 -20.00 18.14 16.06
CA VAL A 211 -20.94 18.21 14.92
C VAL A 211 -21.05 16.91 14.11
N GLY A 212 -20.17 15.94 14.33
CA GLY A 212 -20.08 14.71 13.52
C GLY A 212 -20.22 13.41 14.31
N ASN A 213 -20.14 13.44 15.64
CA ASN A 213 -20.28 12.26 16.49
C ASN A 213 -21.60 12.28 17.28
N ALA A 214 -22.06 11.09 17.65
CA ALA A 214 -23.27 10.88 18.44
C ALA A 214 -23.17 9.61 19.31
N LYS A 215 -24.07 9.49 20.29
CA LYS A 215 -24.28 8.24 21.05
C LYS A 215 -25.03 7.23 20.18
N THR A 216 -24.48 6.03 20.05
CA THR A 216 -25.19 4.84 19.58
C THR A 216 -25.36 3.84 20.73
N THR A 217 -26.13 2.78 20.53
CA THR A 217 -26.33 1.72 21.53
C THR A 217 -25.04 1.04 22.01
N ARG A 218 -23.95 1.10 21.23
CA ARG A 218 -22.65 0.45 21.54
C ARG A 218 -21.51 1.39 21.93
N ASN A 219 -21.65 2.70 21.68
CA ASN A 219 -20.60 3.68 21.93
C ASN A 219 -21.17 5.08 22.14
N ASP A 220 -20.76 5.73 23.23
CA ASP A 220 -21.24 7.05 23.65
C ASP A 220 -20.73 8.21 22.80
N ASN A 221 -19.58 8.04 22.13
CA ASN A 221 -18.98 9.03 21.21
C ASN A 221 -18.57 8.30 19.91
N SER A 222 -19.53 8.06 19.02
CA SER A 222 -19.33 7.38 17.74
C SER A 222 -19.30 8.38 16.58
N SER A 223 -18.21 8.43 15.83
CA SER A 223 -18.13 9.15 14.55
C SER A 223 -19.17 8.61 13.56
N ARG A 224 -20.04 9.48 13.05
CA ARG A 224 -21.08 9.15 12.04
C ARG A 224 -20.79 9.80 10.68
N PHE A 225 -19.50 9.90 10.36
CA PHE A 225 -18.92 10.32 9.09
C PHE A 225 -17.51 9.73 8.97
N GLY A 226 -16.97 9.63 7.75
CA GLY A 226 -15.57 9.32 7.50
C GLY A 226 -14.74 10.62 7.43
N LYS A 227 -13.62 10.66 8.16
CA LYS A 227 -12.68 11.79 8.21
C LYS A 227 -11.36 11.40 7.54
N TYR A 228 -11.01 12.07 6.44
CA TYR A 228 -9.72 11.94 5.78
C TYR A 228 -8.91 13.22 6.01
N THR A 229 -7.80 13.13 6.73
CA THR A 229 -6.94 14.28 7.04
C THR A 229 -5.64 14.17 6.25
N GLU A 230 -5.53 14.94 5.17
CA GLU A 230 -4.33 15.08 4.34
C GLU A 230 -3.34 16.01 5.05
N ILE A 231 -2.19 15.49 5.47
CA ILE A 231 -1.09 16.29 6.01
C ILE A 231 -0.15 16.63 4.85
N SER A 232 0.00 17.91 4.54
CA SER A 232 0.77 18.39 3.40
C SER A 232 2.22 18.69 3.79
N PHE A 233 3.15 18.21 2.97
CA PHE A 233 4.59 18.36 3.16
C PHE A 233 5.23 19.17 2.01
N ASP A 234 6.32 19.87 2.32
CA ASP A 234 7.14 20.57 1.32
C ASP A 234 8.27 19.71 0.74
N ARG A 235 9.17 20.31 -0.05
CA ARG A 235 10.36 19.65 -0.62
C ARG A 235 11.44 19.29 0.42
N GLY A 236 11.37 19.82 1.64
CA GLY A 236 12.18 19.42 2.78
C GLY A 236 11.50 18.39 3.68
N TYR A 237 10.34 17.87 3.25
CA TYR A 237 9.46 16.99 4.02
C TYR A 237 9.04 17.58 5.38
N GLN A 238 8.96 18.90 5.49
CA GLN A 238 8.40 19.60 6.65
C GLN A 238 6.89 19.75 6.47
N ILE A 239 6.12 19.67 7.57
CA ILE A 239 4.68 19.95 7.53
C ILE A 239 4.47 21.43 7.22
N ILE A 240 3.70 21.70 6.17
CA ILE A 240 3.27 23.05 5.81
C ILE A 240 1.83 23.35 6.21
N GLY A 241 0.95 22.35 6.22
CA GLY A 241 -0.48 22.53 6.42
C GLY A 241 -1.22 21.21 6.44
N ALA A 242 -2.54 21.28 6.57
CA ALA A 242 -3.40 20.10 6.44
C ALA A 242 -4.71 20.44 5.72
N ASN A 243 -5.33 19.43 5.13
CA ASN A 243 -6.63 19.52 4.47
C ASN A 243 -7.52 18.36 4.90
N MET A 244 -8.69 18.66 5.43
CA MET A 244 -9.66 17.69 5.90
C MET A 244 -10.77 17.50 4.85
N ARG A 245 -10.97 16.26 4.42
CA ARG A 245 -12.10 15.85 3.60
C ARG A 245 -13.02 14.97 4.43
N THR A 246 -14.31 15.23 4.33
CA THR A 246 -15.34 14.46 5.02
C THR A 246 -16.21 13.72 4.02
N TYR A 247 -16.54 12.49 4.36
CA TYR A 247 -17.29 11.58 3.50
C TYR A 247 -18.42 10.93 4.30
N LEU A 248 -19.53 10.60 3.63
CA LEU A 248 -20.55 9.68 4.13
C LEU A 248 -21.14 10.07 5.52
N LEU A 249 -21.51 11.34 5.71
CA LEU A 249 -22.23 11.82 6.89
C LEU A 249 -23.63 11.17 7.00
N GLU A 250 -23.97 10.62 8.18
CA GLU A 250 -25.26 9.96 8.47
C GLU A 250 -26.42 10.96 8.63
N LYS A 251 -26.80 11.62 7.53
CA LYS A 251 -27.79 12.73 7.54
C LYS A 251 -29.12 12.39 8.21
N SER A 252 -29.58 11.13 8.15
CA SER A 252 -30.84 10.72 8.77
C SER A 252 -30.87 10.88 10.29
N ARG A 253 -29.70 10.81 10.96
CA ARG A 253 -29.59 11.03 12.42
C ARG A 253 -30.10 12.39 12.88
N VAL A 254 -30.06 13.40 12.00
CA VAL A 254 -30.56 14.77 12.28
C VAL A 254 -32.05 14.76 12.64
N VAL A 255 -32.84 13.87 12.02
CA VAL A 255 -34.31 13.87 12.08
C VAL A 255 -34.91 12.61 12.71
N PHE A 256 -34.09 11.58 12.93
CA PHE A 256 -34.50 10.29 13.50
C PHE A 256 -33.39 9.73 14.41
N GLN A 257 -33.77 9.14 15.54
CA GLN A 257 -32.87 8.35 16.39
C GLN A 257 -33.58 7.08 16.84
N SER A 258 -32.84 5.97 16.87
CA SER A 258 -33.31 4.71 17.48
C SER A 258 -33.33 4.81 19.01
N GLU A 259 -34.06 3.90 19.65
CA GLU A 259 -34.09 3.77 21.12
C GLU A 259 -32.68 3.68 21.72
N ASN A 260 -32.45 4.43 22.80
CA ASN A 260 -31.16 4.62 23.48
C ASN A 260 -30.03 5.32 22.68
N GLU A 261 -30.32 5.87 21.49
CA GLU A 261 -29.37 6.70 20.74
C GLU A 261 -29.56 8.21 20.94
N ARG A 262 -28.52 9.00 20.63
CA ARG A 262 -28.61 10.47 20.54
C ARG A 262 -28.49 10.96 19.10
N ASN A 263 -28.96 12.18 18.89
CA ASN A 263 -28.57 13.03 17.77
C ASN A 263 -27.10 13.51 17.97
N TYR A 264 -26.55 14.32 17.07
CA TYR A 264 -25.20 14.87 17.19
C TYR A 264 -25.00 15.66 18.49
N HIS A 265 -23.81 15.53 19.09
CA HIS A 265 -23.51 16.09 20.43
C HIS A 265 -23.79 17.59 20.55
N ILE A 266 -23.50 18.37 19.50
CA ILE A 266 -23.67 19.83 19.47
C ILE A 266 -25.09 20.29 19.88
N PHE A 267 -26.14 19.51 19.58
CA PHE A 267 -27.51 19.86 19.98
C PHE A 267 -27.69 19.82 21.51
N TYR A 268 -27.11 18.82 22.17
CA TYR A 268 -27.17 18.68 23.64
C TYR A 268 -26.25 19.67 24.33
N GLN A 269 -25.06 19.92 23.78
CA GLN A 269 -24.12 20.96 24.22
C GLN A 269 -24.77 22.35 24.20
N LEU A 270 -25.55 22.66 23.16
CA LEU A 270 -26.35 23.89 23.05
C LEU A 270 -27.47 23.92 24.11
N CYS A 271 -28.29 22.88 24.22
CA CYS A 271 -29.39 22.84 25.21
C CYS A 271 -28.87 22.95 26.66
N ALA A 272 -27.78 22.27 27.01
CA ALA A 272 -27.13 22.35 28.33
C ALA A 272 -26.56 23.75 28.64
N SER A 273 -26.35 24.56 27.61
CA SER A 273 -25.82 25.93 27.66
C SER A 273 -26.90 27.01 27.46
N ALA A 274 -28.17 26.64 27.29
CA ALA A 274 -29.29 27.55 27.01
C ALA A 274 -29.44 28.72 28.00
N MET A 275 -29.03 28.51 29.25
CA MET A 275 -29.08 29.52 30.32
C MET A 275 -27.96 30.59 30.26
N GLN A 276 -27.00 30.47 29.34
CA GLN A 276 -25.98 31.51 29.16
C GLN A 276 -26.56 32.72 28.41
N PRO A 277 -26.21 33.96 28.79
CA PRO A 277 -26.79 35.17 28.18
C PRO A 277 -26.49 35.27 26.68
N GLU A 278 -25.37 34.73 26.22
CA GLU A 278 -24.99 34.64 24.80
C GLU A 278 -25.99 33.80 23.97
N TYR A 279 -26.70 32.85 24.58
CA TYR A 279 -27.63 31.96 23.88
C TYR A 279 -29.11 32.32 24.04
N ALA A 280 -29.45 33.33 24.86
CA ALA A 280 -30.83 33.76 25.11
C ALA A 280 -31.62 34.04 23.81
N HIS A 281 -30.95 34.56 22.77
CA HIS A 281 -31.56 34.87 21.47
C HIS A 281 -31.94 33.66 20.60
N LEU A 282 -31.48 32.43 20.89
CA LEU A 282 -32.00 31.21 20.25
C LEU A 282 -33.38 30.80 20.74
N LYS A 283 -33.75 31.19 21.97
CA LYS A 283 -34.91 30.63 22.67
C LYS A 283 -34.81 29.10 22.84
N LEU A 284 -33.64 28.61 23.27
CA LEU A 284 -33.44 27.18 23.59
C LEU A 284 -34.19 26.79 24.87
N GLY A 285 -34.81 25.61 24.83
CA GLY A 285 -35.31 24.89 26.00
C GLY A 285 -34.40 23.71 26.39
N SER A 286 -34.94 22.79 27.16
CA SER A 286 -34.32 21.49 27.44
C SER A 286 -34.29 20.58 26.20
N ALA A 287 -33.41 19.56 26.20
CA ALA A 287 -33.29 18.60 25.09
C ALA A 287 -34.55 17.71 24.91
N GLU A 288 -35.48 17.71 25.86
CA GLU A 288 -36.75 16.97 25.81
C GLU A 288 -37.86 17.75 25.09
N GLU A 289 -37.75 19.08 25.01
CA GLU A 289 -38.72 19.95 24.33
C GLU A 289 -38.60 19.91 22.79
N PHE A 290 -37.44 19.49 22.27
CA PHE A 290 -37.20 19.43 20.83
C PHE A 290 -37.39 18.01 20.28
N ASN A 291 -38.39 17.85 19.41
CA ASN A 291 -38.73 16.57 18.77
C ASN A 291 -37.56 15.85 18.07
N TYR A 292 -36.52 16.56 17.61
CA TYR A 292 -35.35 15.95 16.95
C TYR A 292 -34.22 15.55 17.93
N THR A 293 -34.32 15.82 19.23
CA THR A 293 -33.34 15.39 20.25
C THR A 293 -33.92 14.42 21.28
N CYS A 294 -35.24 14.22 21.30
CA CYS A 294 -35.91 13.35 22.28
C CYS A 294 -36.33 11.97 21.73
N MET A 295 -36.25 11.69 20.41
CA MET A 295 -36.80 10.45 19.82
C MET A 295 -36.17 9.18 20.38
N GLY A 296 -34.86 9.20 20.65
CA GLY A 296 -34.14 8.04 21.20
C GLY A 296 -34.33 7.82 22.70
N GLY A 297 -35.11 8.67 23.40
CA GLY A 297 -35.39 8.55 24.84
C GLY A 297 -34.22 8.84 25.80
N SER A 298 -32.98 8.90 25.30
CA SER A 298 -31.75 9.07 26.10
C SER A 298 -31.14 10.47 25.89
N THR A 299 -31.59 11.49 26.61
CA THR A 299 -31.06 12.86 26.45
C THR A 299 -29.67 13.08 27.06
N VAL A 300 -29.29 12.32 28.09
CA VAL A 300 -28.03 12.46 28.85
C VAL A 300 -27.08 11.28 28.59
N ILE A 301 -25.77 11.50 28.75
CA ILE A 301 -24.74 10.44 28.83
C ILE A 301 -24.14 10.43 30.24
N GLU A 302 -24.03 9.25 30.83
CA GLU A 302 -23.44 9.08 32.16
C GLU A 302 -21.95 9.46 32.14
N GLY A 303 -21.53 10.30 33.10
CA GLY A 303 -20.14 10.76 33.23
C GLY A 303 -19.69 11.83 32.23
N VAL A 304 -20.57 12.35 31.36
CA VAL A 304 -20.25 13.41 30.39
C VAL A 304 -21.00 14.69 30.72
N ASP A 305 -20.27 15.81 30.80
CA ASP A 305 -20.84 17.15 30.95
C ASP A 305 -20.88 17.87 29.58
N ASP A 306 -22.04 17.81 28.92
CA ASP A 306 -22.27 18.48 27.63
C ASP A 306 -22.04 20.03 27.72
N ARG A 307 -22.17 20.67 28.90
CA ARG A 307 -21.86 22.11 29.06
C ARG A 307 -20.35 22.33 29.11
N ALA A 308 -19.59 21.49 29.80
CA ALA A 308 -18.13 21.55 29.79
C ALA A 308 -17.57 21.32 28.37
N ASN A 309 -18.14 20.38 27.62
CA ASN A 309 -17.77 20.17 26.22
C ASN A 309 -18.17 21.36 25.33
N MET A 310 -19.29 22.04 25.57
CA MET A 310 -19.62 23.28 24.84
C MET A 310 -18.54 24.36 25.01
N LEU A 311 -18.05 24.55 26.23
CA LEU A 311 -16.95 25.49 26.52
C LEU A 311 -15.64 25.08 25.83
N GLU A 312 -15.36 23.79 25.71
CA GLU A 312 -14.21 23.26 24.96
C GLU A 312 -14.36 23.52 23.45
N THR A 313 -15.54 23.25 22.88
CA THR A 313 -15.87 23.54 21.48
C THR A 313 -15.73 25.04 21.17
N GLN A 314 -16.25 25.94 22.02
CA GLN A 314 -16.10 27.40 21.88
C GLN A 314 -14.64 27.87 21.90
N LYS A 315 -13.83 27.37 22.86
CA LYS A 315 -12.39 27.66 22.94
C LYS A 315 -11.67 27.19 21.67
N THR A 316 -12.05 26.03 21.17
CA THR A 316 -11.48 25.43 19.96
C THR A 316 -11.78 26.26 18.71
N PHE A 317 -13.03 26.70 18.52
CA PHE A 317 -13.38 27.65 17.45
C PHE A 317 -12.52 28.92 17.55
N SER A 318 -12.42 29.50 18.74
CA SER A 318 -11.63 30.72 19.00
C SER A 318 -10.13 30.55 18.68
N LEU A 319 -9.58 29.34 18.84
CA LEU A 319 -8.18 29.02 18.54
C LEU A 319 -7.92 28.83 17.04
N LEU A 320 -8.90 28.31 16.28
CA LEU A 320 -8.78 28.16 14.82
C LEU A 320 -8.99 29.49 14.07
N GLY A 321 -9.63 30.49 14.68
CA GLY A 321 -9.70 31.85 14.14
C GLY A 321 -10.77 32.71 14.81
N LYS A 322 -10.92 33.97 14.36
CA LYS A 322 -12.02 34.83 14.81
C LYS A 322 -13.35 34.39 14.18
N PHE A 323 -13.98 33.36 14.75
CA PHE A 323 -15.41 33.11 14.58
C PHE A 323 -16.26 34.16 15.34
N LEU A 324 -15.69 34.86 16.33
CA LEU A 324 -16.28 36.06 16.94
C LEU A 324 -16.26 37.22 15.93
N GLY A 325 -17.41 37.45 15.32
CA GLY A 325 -17.67 38.56 14.40
C GLY A 325 -19.04 38.51 13.72
N ILE A 326 -19.64 37.32 13.60
CA ILE A 326 -20.95 37.12 12.98
C ILE A 326 -21.92 36.55 14.03
N HIS A 327 -22.37 37.43 14.93
CA HIS A 327 -23.44 37.11 15.87
C HIS A 327 -24.77 37.00 15.12
N PHE A 328 -25.13 35.79 14.68
CA PHE A 328 -26.31 34.99 15.09
C PHE A 328 -27.66 35.68 15.45
N HIS A 329 -27.73 36.96 15.80
CA HIS A 329 -28.90 37.82 15.59
C HIS A 329 -29.47 37.62 14.19
N ILE A 330 -28.51 37.50 13.27
CA ILE A 330 -28.74 37.18 11.89
C ILE A 330 -29.45 35.82 11.73
N PHE A 331 -29.68 34.92 12.70
CA PHE A 331 -30.20 33.56 12.41
C PHE A 331 -31.58 33.52 11.72
N CYS A 332 -32.50 34.42 12.08
CA CYS A 332 -33.78 34.60 11.36
C CYS A 332 -33.70 35.64 10.22
N GLU A 333 -32.54 36.26 10.04
CA GLU A 333 -32.15 37.18 8.95
C GLU A 333 -31.29 36.45 7.87
N LEU A 334 -30.66 35.31 8.21
CA LEU A 334 -29.49 34.68 7.56
C LEU A 334 -29.85 33.98 6.26
N LEU A 335 -31.12 33.61 6.13
CA LEU A 335 -31.67 32.95 4.97
C LEU A 335 -32.58 33.91 4.16
N GLU A 336 -32.85 35.12 4.67
CA GLU A 336 -33.78 36.13 4.10
C GLU A 336 -35.16 35.57 3.65
N VAL A 337 -35.60 34.42 4.18
CA VAL A 337 -36.84 33.77 3.72
C VAL A 337 -38.07 34.36 4.40
N ASN A 338 -38.92 35.01 3.62
CA ASN A 338 -40.26 35.40 4.04
C ASN A 338 -41.04 34.18 4.58
N CYS A 339 -41.55 34.27 5.82
CA CYS A 339 -42.24 33.17 6.51
C CYS A 339 -43.47 32.67 5.75
N ASP A 340 -44.24 33.56 5.12
CA ASP A 340 -45.43 33.18 4.34
C ASP A 340 -45.05 32.32 3.12
N LYS A 341 -43.93 32.64 2.46
CA LYS A 341 -43.36 31.83 1.36
C LYS A 341 -42.91 30.46 1.89
N MET A 342 -42.23 30.39 3.03
CA MET A 342 -41.78 29.12 3.60
C MET A 342 -42.97 28.24 4.01
N CYS A 343 -43.95 28.77 4.74
CA CYS A 343 -45.19 28.04 5.06
C CYS A 343 -45.95 27.62 3.80
N ARG A 344 -46.01 28.48 2.77
CA ARG A 344 -46.65 28.13 1.49
C ARG A 344 -45.94 26.95 0.82
N TRP A 345 -44.61 26.94 0.73
CA TRP A 345 -43.85 25.90 0.01
C TRP A 345 -43.52 24.64 0.81
N LEU A 346 -43.69 24.65 2.14
CA LEU A 346 -43.71 23.42 2.96
C LEU A 346 -45.06 22.69 2.84
N CYS A 347 -46.16 23.43 2.62
CA CYS A 347 -47.51 22.87 2.50
C CYS A 347 -47.98 22.68 1.04
N HIS A 348 -47.28 23.23 0.06
CA HIS A 348 -47.62 23.14 -1.37
C HIS A 348 -46.36 22.91 -2.20
N ARG A 349 -46.49 22.12 -3.27
CA ARG A 349 -45.43 21.90 -4.25
C ARG A 349 -45.76 22.53 -5.60
N LYS A 350 -44.74 23.09 -6.25
CA LYS A 350 -44.79 23.56 -7.64
C LYS A 350 -44.55 22.35 -8.56
N ILE A 351 -45.43 22.13 -9.53
CA ILE A 351 -45.29 21.11 -10.58
C ILE A 351 -45.18 21.87 -11.89
N VAL A 352 -44.01 21.83 -12.52
CA VAL A 352 -43.78 22.41 -13.85
C VAL A 352 -43.96 21.30 -14.89
N THR A 353 -44.99 21.42 -15.73
CA THR A 353 -45.13 20.60 -16.95
C THR A 353 -44.64 21.39 -18.16
N THR A 354 -44.53 20.75 -19.32
CA THR A 354 -44.09 21.39 -20.57
C THR A 354 -44.99 22.53 -21.07
N SER A 355 -46.16 22.74 -20.46
CA SER A 355 -47.13 23.78 -20.84
C SER A 355 -47.57 24.68 -19.69
N GLU A 356 -47.56 24.21 -18.43
CA GLU A 356 -48.13 24.96 -17.30
C GLU A 356 -47.35 24.76 -16.00
N THR A 357 -47.47 25.71 -15.07
CA THR A 357 -46.96 25.59 -13.70
C THR A 357 -48.12 25.50 -12.72
N VAL A 358 -48.37 24.30 -12.19
CA VAL A 358 -49.47 24.03 -11.27
C VAL A 358 -48.96 23.92 -9.84
N VAL A 359 -49.53 24.69 -8.92
CA VAL A 359 -49.26 24.57 -7.47
C VAL A 359 -50.28 23.63 -6.85
N LYS A 360 -49.83 22.54 -6.22
CA LYS A 360 -50.70 21.55 -5.57
C LYS A 360 -50.40 21.45 -4.07
N PRO A 361 -51.41 21.43 -3.18
CA PRO A 361 -51.19 21.16 -1.76
C PRO A 361 -50.61 19.76 -1.53
N MET A 362 -49.81 19.64 -0.48
CA MET A 362 -49.13 18.41 -0.07
C MET A 362 -49.94 17.69 1.02
N THR A 363 -49.81 16.37 1.10
CA THR A 363 -50.39 15.61 2.24
C THR A 363 -49.56 15.84 3.51
N ARG A 364 -50.13 15.55 4.69
CA ARG A 364 -49.40 15.66 5.97
C ARG A 364 -48.07 14.90 5.96
N ALA A 365 -48.06 13.67 5.45
CA ALA A 365 -46.85 12.86 5.33
C ALA A 365 -45.83 13.51 4.38
N GLN A 366 -46.26 14.01 3.22
CA GLN A 366 -45.37 14.70 2.28
C GLN A 366 -44.76 15.98 2.87
N ALA A 367 -45.54 16.76 3.63
CA ALA A 367 -45.06 17.99 4.28
C ALA A 367 -44.05 17.69 5.41
N VAL A 368 -44.28 16.63 6.20
CA VAL A 368 -43.32 16.12 7.19
C VAL A 368 -42.02 15.69 6.51
N ASN A 369 -42.11 14.88 5.45
CA ASN A 369 -40.93 14.41 4.72
C ASN A 369 -40.15 15.57 4.07
N ALA A 370 -40.84 16.62 3.58
CA ALA A 370 -40.19 17.82 3.04
C ALA A 370 -39.49 18.67 4.12
N ARG A 371 -40.10 18.82 5.31
CA ARG A 371 -39.45 19.43 6.49
C ARG A 371 -38.20 18.65 6.89
N ASP A 372 -38.29 17.32 6.95
CA ASP A 372 -37.18 16.47 7.40
C ASP A 372 -36.04 16.46 6.36
N ALA A 373 -36.37 16.41 5.07
CA ALA A 373 -35.39 16.58 4.00
C ALA A 373 -34.70 17.96 4.04
N LEU A 374 -35.45 19.04 4.35
CA LEU A 374 -34.90 20.38 4.53
C LEU A 374 -33.93 20.45 5.73
N ALA A 375 -34.30 19.87 6.88
CA ALA A 375 -33.44 19.82 8.07
C ALA A 375 -32.13 19.04 7.81
N LYS A 376 -32.22 17.84 7.20
CA LYS A 376 -31.05 17.07 6.75
C LYS A 376 -30.15 17.88 5.81
N LYS A 377 -30.74 18.64 4.89
CA LYS A 377 -30.02 19.45 3.90
C LYS A 377 -29.27 20.60 4.55
N ILE A 378 -29.93 21.37 5.43
CA ILE A 378 -29.32 22.48 6.19
C ILE A 378 -28.15 21.96 7.03
N TYR A 379 -28.33 20.85 7.75
CA TYR A 379 -27.25 20.29 8.59
C TYR A 379 -26.05 19.82 7.76
N SER A 380 -26.29 19.15 6.63
CA SER A 380 -25.22 18.73 5.70
C SER A 380 -24.40 19.93 5.21
N HIS A 381 -25.06 21.02 4.78
CA HIS A 381 -24.40 22.25 4.34
C HIS A 381 -23.61 22.94 5.46
N LEU A 382 -24.19 23.02 6.67
CA LEU A 382 -23.53 23.60 7.84
C LEU A 382 -22.27 22.80 8.21
N PHE A 383 -22.35 21.48 8.15
CA PHE A 383 -21.22 20.58 8.38
C PHE A 383 -20.11 20.79 7.33
N ASP A 384 -20.47 20.78 6.04
CA ASP A 384 -19.52 21.03 4.94
C ASP A 384 -18.85 22.42 5.08
N PHE A 385 -19.62 23.46 5.44
CA PHE A 385 -19.11 24.80 5.71
C PHE A 385 -18.15 24.85 6.91
N ILE A 386 -18.45 24.17 8.01
CA ILE A 386 -17.56 24.09 9.18
C ILE A 386 -16.23 23.43 8.79
N VAL A 387 -16.28 22.35 8.00
CA VAL A 387 -15.08 21.67 7.48
C VAL A 387 -14.28 22.60 6.57
N GLU A 388 -14.94 23.36 5.69
CA GLU A 388 -14.27 24.36 4.85
C GLU A 388 -13.58 25.45 5.69
N ARG A 389 -14.23 25.96 6.75
CA ARG A 389 -13.62 26.94 7.67
C ARG A 389 -12.44 26.37 8.43
N ILE A 390 -12.49 25.10 8.85
CA ILE A 390 -11.35 24.40 9.44
C ILE A 390 -10.21 24.32 8.41
N ASN A 391 -10.49 23.96 7.16
CA ASN A 391 -9.48 23.91 6.09
C ASN A 391 -8.85 25.28 5.80
N GLN A 392 -9.64 26.37 5.78
CA GLN A 392 -9.12 27.74 5.65
C GLN A 392 -8.16 28.10 6.81
N ALA A 393 -8.40 27.58 8.03
CA ALA A 393 -7.53 27.78 9.19
C ALA A 393 -6.24 26.91 9.21
N LEU A 394 -6.26 25.79 8.46
CA LEU A 394 -5.17 24.82 8.32
C LEU A 394 -4.35 24.98 7.03
N GLN A 395 -4.82 25.80 6.08
CA GLN A 395 -4.11 26.17 4.86
C GLN A 395 -2.89 27.06 5.14
N PHE A 396 -1.87 26.94 4.28
CA PHE A 396 -0.63 27.69 4.36
C PHE A 396 -0.16 28.10 2.95
N SER A 397 0.61 29.19 2.86
CA SER A 397 1.03 29.81 1.59
C SER A 397 2.12 29.06 0.82
N GLY A 398 2.58 27.90 1.31
CA GLY A 398 3.62 27.08 0.69
C GLY A 398 3.08 26.16 -0.41
N LYS A 399 3.87 25.92 -1.46
CA LYS A 399 3.50 24.94 -2.49
C LYS A 399 3.70 23.53 -1.97
N GLN A 400 2.61 22.78 -1.82
CA GLN A 400 2.61 21.36 -1.47
C GLN A 400 3.44 20.54 -2.46
N HIS A 401 4.25 19.62 -1.93
CA HIS A 401 5.03 18.67 -2.71
C HIS A 401 4.42 17.27 -2.67
N THR A 402 4.15 16.76 -1.46
CA THR A 402 3.56 15.44 -1.19
C THR A 402 2.58 15.55 -0.02
N PHE A 403 1.81 14.48 0.23
CA PHE A 403 0.99 14.36 1.45
C PHE A 403 0.92 12.94 2.01
N ILE A 404 0.58 12.85 3.30
CA ILE A 404 0.15 11.62 3.97
C ILE A 404 -1.28 11.82 4.46
N GLY A 405 -2.22 11.04 3.94
CA GLY A 405 -3.63 11.11 4.32
C GLY A 405 -4.02 10.09 5.37
N VAL A 406 -4.51 10.53 6.53
CA VAL A 406 -5.01 9.63 7.58
C VAL A 406 -6.53 9.49 7.44
N LEU A 407 -7.01 8.28 7.14
CA LEU A 407 -8.43 7.94 7.05
C LEU A 407 -8.91 7.32 8.38
N ASP A 408 -9.78 8.03 9.10
CA ASP A 408 -10.61 7.47 10.17
C ASP A 408 -12.02 7.28 9.62
N ILE A 409 -12.41 6.01 9.41
CA ILE A 409 -13.74 5.65 8.89
C ILE A 409 -14.39 4.62 9.80
N TYR A 410 -15.72 4.67 9.88
CA TYR A 410 -16.51 3.62 10.51
C TYR A 410 -16.18 2.23 9.91
N GLY A 411 -16.17 1.21 10.77
CA GLY A 411 -16.00 -0.18 10.34
C GLY A 411 -17.31 -0.77 9.82
N PHE A 412 -17.29 -2.08 9.58
CA PHE A 412 -18.50 -2.86 9.32
C PHE A 412 -19.45 -2.81 10.54
N GLU A 413 -20.73 -2.51 10.31
CA GLU A 413 -21.76 -2.39 11.36
C GLU A 413 -22.85 -3.45 11.19
N THR A 414 -23.11 -4.21 12.25
CA THR A 414 -24.20 -5.18 12.34
C THR A 414 -24.89 -5.04 13.69
N PHE A 415 -26.15 -4.61 13.68
CA PHE A 415 -27.05 -4.49 14.82
C PHE A 415 -28.21 -5.49 14.70
N ASP A 416 -29.04 -5.59 15.74
CA ASP A 416 -30.25 -6.42 15.73
C ASP A 416 -31.30 -5.93 14.70
N VAL A 417 -31.21 -4.65 14.32
CA VAL A 417 -32.00 -4.03 13.26
C VAL A 417 -31.07 -3.20 12.37
N ASN A 418 -30.80 -3.67 11.15
CA ASN A 418 -30.02 -2.94 10.16
C ASN A 418 -30.95 -2.29 9.15
N SER A 419 -30.70 -1.02 8.83
CA SER A 419 -31.47 -0.23 7.85
C SER A 419 -30.56 0.27 6.72
N PHE A 420 -31.04 1.21 5.92
CA PHE A 420 -30.36 1.76 4.74
C PHE A 420 -28.97 2.36 5.08
N GLU A 421 -28.84 2.97 6.26
CA GLU A 421 -27.59 3.54 6.75
C GLU A 421 -26.51 2.46 6.94
N GLN A 422 -26.84 1.35 7.61
CA GLN A 422 -25.92 0.21 7.77
C GLN A 422 -25.58 -0.42 6.42
N PHE A 423 -26.56 -0.52 5.50
CA PHE A 423 -26.33 -1.03 4.15
C PHE A 423 -25.30 -0.17 3.39
N CYS A 424 -25.44 1.16 3.44
CA CYS A 424 -24.47 2.11 2.89
C CYS A 424 -23.08 2.01 3.57
N ILE A 425 -23.06 1.88 4.90
CA ILE A 425 -21.82 1.71 5.69
C ILE A 425 -21.07 0.43 5.30
N ASN A 426 -21.79 -0.69 5.18
CA ASN A 426 -21.23 -1.99 4.87
C ASN A 426 -20.76 -2.08 3.40
N TYR A 427 -21.50 -1.50 2.45
CA TYR A 427 -21.04 -1.34 1.07
C TYR A 427 -19.74 -0.52 0.95
N ALA A 428 -19.59 0.56 1.72
CA ALA A 428 -18.34 1.32 1.76
C ALA A 428 -17.17 0.48 2.33
N ASN A 429 -17.42 -0.38 3.31
CA ASN A 429 -16.43 -1.31 3.85
C ASN A 429 -16.06 -2.41 2.84
N GLU A 430 -17.00 -2.94 2.06
CA GLU A 430 -16.70 -3.89 0.97
C GLU A 430 -15.74 -3.28 -0.07
N LYS A 431 -15.96 -2.02 -0.48
CA LYS A 431 -15.05 -1.31 -1.39
C LYS A 431 -13.65 -1.11 -0.82
N LEU A 432 -13.55 -0.73 0.46
CA LEU A 432 -12.25 -0.63 1.14
C LEU A 432 -11.54 -1.98 1.28
N GLN A 433 -12.29 -3.05 1.54
CA GLN A 433 -11.73 -4.41 1.64
C GLN A 433 -11.28 -4.94 0.26
N GLN A 434 -11.99 -4.59 -0.83
CA GLN A 434 -11.55 -4.90 -2.18
C GLN A 434 -10.20 -4.22 -2.50
N GLN A 435 -10.09 -2.93 -2.22
CA GLN A 435 -8.84 -2.18 -2.42
C GLN A 435 -7.69 -2.79 -1.61
N PHE A 436 -7.97 -3.18 -0.36
CA PHE A 436 -7.02 -3.87 0.50
C PHE A 436 -6.56 -5.21 -0.11
N ASN A 437 -7.50 -6.07 -0.56
CA ASN A 437 -7.18 -7.37 -1.15
C ASN A 437 -6.26 -7.23 -2.38
N LEU A 438 -6.57 -6.28 -3.27
CA LEU A 438 -5.76 -5.97 -4.46
C LEU A 438 -4.36 -5.44 -4.09
N HIS A 439 -4.27 -4.63 -3.04
CA HIS A 439 -2.99 -4.07 -2.59
C HIS A 439 -2.07 -5.12 -1.95
N VAL A 440 -2.61 -5.96 -1.05
CA VAL A 440 -1.87 -7.09 -0.45
C VAL A 440 -1.30 -8.00 -1.54
N PHE A 441 -2.13 -8.36 -2.52
CA PHE A 441 -1.73 -9.23 -3.62
C PHE A 441 -0.58 -8.64 -4.44
N LYS A 442 -0.62 -7.32 -4.70
CA LYS A 442 0.46 -6.62 -5.40
C LYS A 442 1.77 -6.59 -4.58
N LEU A 443 1.71 -6.33 -3.28
CA LEU A 443 2.91 -6.32 -2.42
C LEU A 443 3.55 -7.71 -2.30
N GLU A 444 2.74 -8.77 -2.21
CA GLU A 444 3.25 -10.16 -2.23
C GLU A 444 3.98 -10.49 -3.54
N GLN A 445 3.43 -10.07 -4.69
CA GLN A 445 4.12 -10.21 -5.98
C GLN A 445 5.45 -9.45 -6.02
N GLU A 446 5.49 -8.22 -5.51
CA GLU A 446 6.70 -7.39 -5.50
C GLU A 446 7.82 -8.01 -4.62
N GLU A 447 7.50 -8.58 -3.45
CA GLU A 447 8.50 -9.30 -2.63
C GLU A 447 8.96 -10.62 -3.28
N TYR A 448 8.07 -11.39 -3.93
CA TYR A 448 8.48 -12.59 -4.67
C TYR A 448 9.37 -12.26 -5.88
N MET A 449 9.06 -11.19 -6.63
CA MET A 449 9.91 -10.70 -7.72
C MET A 449 11.27 -10.21 -7.22
N LYS A 450 11.32 -9.54 -6.07
CA LYS A 450 12.56 -9.05 -5.44
C LYS A 450 13.47 -10.18 -4.93
N GLU A 451 12.89 -11.28 -4.48
CA GLU A 451 13.61 -12.47 -3.99
C GLU A 451 13.86 -13.55 -5.06
N ASP A 452 13.53 -13.30 -6.35
CA ASP A 452 13.59 -14.25 -7.47
C ASP A 452 12.77 -15.55 -7.28
N ILE A 453 11.60 -15.45 -6.64
CA ILE A 453 10.72 -16.60 -6.39
C ILE A 453 9.67 -16.73 -7.51
N PRO A 454 9.50 -17.93 -8.11
CA PRO A 454 8.44 -18.15 -9.08
C PRO A 454 7.07 -18.05 -8.41
N TRP A 455 6.28 -17.06 -8.81
CA TRP A 455 4.92 -16.86 -8.34
C TRP A 455 3.91 -17.36 -9.36
N THR A 456 2.82 -17.95 -8.87
CA THR A 456 1.63 -18.30 -9.64
C THR A 456 0.49 -17.38 -9.20
N LEU A 457 -0.52 -17.18 -10.05
CA LEU A 457 -1.76 -16.53 -9.61
C LEU A 457 -2.34 -17.36 -8.44
N ILE A 458 -2.51 -16.73 -7.28
CA ILE A 458 -3.15 -17.36 -6.13
C ILE A 458 -4.65 -17.07 -6.24
N ASP A 459 -5.48 -18.10 -6.18
CA ASP A 459 -6.94 -17.96 -6.12
C ASP A 459 -7.33 -17.25 -4.80
N PHE A 460 -7.53 -15.94 -4.88
CA PHE A 460 -7.97 -15.11 -3.75
C PHE A 460 -9.50 -15.05 -3.68
N TYR A 461 -10.04 -14.73 -2.50
CA TYR A 461 -11.47 -14.53 -2.31
C TYR A 461 -11.85 -13.13 -2.79
N ASP A 462 -12.24 -13.02 -4.07
CA ASP A 462 -12.72 -11.77 -4.63
C ASP A 462 -14.11 -11.42 -4.11
N ASN A 463 -14.26 -10.22 -3.55
CA ASN A 463 -15.55 -9.68 -3.10
C ASN A 463 -16.25 -8.82 -4.17
N GLN A 464 -15.68 -8.69 -5.38
CA GLN A 464 -16.35 -8.08 -6.54
C GLN A 464 -17.78 -8.63 -6.78
N PRO A 465 -18.10 -9.94 -6.61
CA PRO A 465 -19.47 -10.43 -6.79
C PRO A 465 -20.50 -9.88 -5.77
N VAL A 466 -20.07 -9.55 -4.54
CA VAL A 466 -20.92 -8.88 -3.52
C VAL A 466 -21.11 -7.41 -3.90
N ILE A 467 -20.04 -6.77 -4.38
CA ILE A 467 -20.06 -5.39 -4.87
C ILE A 467 -20.97 -5.27 -6.09
N ASP A 468 -20.88 -6.19 -7.05
CA ASP A 468 -21.72 -6.24 -8.25
C ASP A 468 -23.21 -6.43 -7.91
N LEU A 469 -23.52 -7.31 -6.96
CA LEU A 469 -24.89 -7.47 -6.45
C LEU A 469 -25.47 -6.13 -5.95
N ILE A 470 -24.64 -5.26 -5.37
CA ILE A 470 -25.05 -3.96 -4.83
C ILE A 470 -25.10 -2.87 -5.92
N GLU A 471 -24.05 -2.74 -6.74
CA GLU A 471 -23.81 -1.55 -7.59
C GLU A 471 -23.91 -1.78 -9.11
N ALA A 472 -23.91 -3.03 -9.58
CA ALA A 472 -23.90 -3.33 -11.00
C ALA A 472 -25.25 -2.99 -11.66
N LYS A 473 -25.31 -3.15 -12.98
CA LYS A 473 -26.55 -2.94 -13.73
C LYS A 473 -27.57 -4.01 -13.36
N MET A 474 -28.78 -3.60 -12.98
CA MET A 474 -29.82 -4.39 -12.29
C MET A 474 -29.46 -4.81 -10.85
N GLY A 475 -28.47 -4.16 -10.21
CA GLY A 475 -28.09 -4.36 -8.81
C GLY A 475 -29.07 -3.74 -7.80
N ILE A 476 -28.87 -4.00 -6.50
CA ILE A 476 -29.77 -3.56 -5.43
C ILE A 476 -30.01 -2.04 -5.43
N LEU A 477 -28.95 -1.23 -5.66
CA LEU A 477 -29.05 0.23 -5.70
C LEU A 477 -29.83 0.74 -6.92
N GLU A 478 -29.57 0.21 -8.13
CA GLU A 478 -30.30 0.66 -9.33
C GLU A 478 -31.79 0.28 -9.25
N LEU A 479 -32.12 -0.91 -8.73
CA LEU A 479 -33.50 -1.32 -8.50
C LEU A 479 -34.21 -0.45 -7.44
N LEU A 480 -33.46 0.06 -6.46
CA LEU A 480 -33.97 1.01 -5.47
C LEU A 480 -34.25 2.38 -6.10
N ASP A 481 -33.31 2.89 -6.90
CA ASP A 481 -33.46 4.15 -7.64
C ASP A 481 -34.64 4.10 -8.64
N GLU A 482 -34.80 2.99 -9.37
CA GLU A 482 -35.94 2.77 -10.25
C GLU A 482 -37.30 2.83 -9.52
N GLU A 483 -37.43 2.17 -8.36
CA GLU A 483 -38.67 2.22 -7.59
C GLU A 483 -38.88 3.59 -6.91
N CYS A 484 -37.80 4.29 -6.57
CA CYS A 484 -37.85 5.66 -6.05
C CYS A 484 -38.48 6.63 -7.08
N LEU A 485 -38.20 6.44 -8.37
CA LEU A 485 -38.75 7.23 -9.49
C LEU A 485 -40.24 6.94 -9.77
N LEU A 486 -40.79 5.82 -9.32
CA LEU A 486 -42.20 5.48 -9.53
C LEU A 486 -43.12 6.25 -8.57
N PRO A 487 -44.19 6.92 -9.06
CA PRO A 487 -45.07 7.77 -8.24
C PRO A 487 -45.89 7.00 -7.19
N HIS A 488 -45.97 5.67 -7.30
CA HIS A 488 -46.59 4.77 -6.32
C HIS A 488 -45.63 3.64 -5.88
N GLY A 489 -44.33 3.83 -6.05
CA GLY A 489 -43.32 2.86 -5.61
C GLY A 489 -43.27 2.76 -4.08
N LYS A 490 -43.25 1.52 -3.57
CA LYS A 490 -43.24 1.16 -2.14
C LYS A 490 -42.11 0.17 -1.82
N ASP A 491 -41.71 0.12 -0.55
CA ASP A 491 -40.69 -0.83 -0.05
C ASP A 491 -41.06 -2.30 -0.31
N GLU A 492 -42.33 -2.69 -0.22
CA GLU A 492 -42.73 -4.08 -0.50
C GLU A 492 -42.58 -4.42 -1.99
N ASN A 493 -42.90 -3.50 -2.90
CA ASN A 493 -42.74 -3.72 -4.35
C ASN A 493 -41.26 -3.89 -4.72
N TRP A 494 -40.39 -3.03 -4.17
CA TRP A 494 -38.95 -3.11 -4.35
C TRP A 494 -38.40 -4.44 -3.82
N LEU A 495 -38.80 -4.85 -2.62
CA LEU A 495 -38.38 -6.13 -2.04
C LEU A 495 -38.85 -7.34 -2.87
N GLN A 496 -40.06 -7.32 -3.44
CA GLN A 496 -40.49 -8.36 -4.37
C GLN A 496 -39.66 -8.36 -5.67
N LYS A 497 -39.24 -7.20 -6.20
CA LYS A 497 -38.29 -7.14 -7.32
C LYS A 497 -36.94 -7.77 -6.95
N LEU A 498 -36.40 -7.46 -5.76
CA LEU A 498 -35.16 -8.09 -5.26
C LEU A 498 -35.30 -9.62 -5.19
N TYR A 499 -36.40 -10.12 -4.61
CA TYR A 499 -36.63 -11.57 -4.54
C TYR A 499 -36.69 -12.22 -5.93
N ASN A 500 -37.45 -11.63 -6.87
CA ASN A 500 -37.58 -12.15 -8.23
C ASN A 500 -36.26 -12.12 -9.02
N ASN A 501 -35.37 -11.16 -8.74
CA ASN A 501 -34.09 -11.01 -9.43
C ASN A 501 -32.97 -11.87 -8.84
N PHE A 502 -32.93 -12.06 -7.51
CA PHE A 502 -31.76 -12.64 -6.83
C PHE A 502 -31.99 -13.97 -6.11
N VAL A 503 -33.18 -14.24 -5.56
CA VAL A 503 -33.43 -15.48 -4.81
C VAL A 503 -33.30 -16.70 -5.72
N ASN A 504 -32.56 -17.71 -5.26
CA ASN A 504 -32.17 -18.91 -6.00
C ASN A 504 -31.32 -18.67 -7.26
N LYS A 505 -30.94 -17.42 -7.57
CA LYS A 505 -30.10 -17.03 -8.72
C LYS A 505 -28.71 -16.56 -8.30
N ASN A 506 -28.60 -15.91 -7.14
CA ASN A 506 -27.33 -15.47 -6.56
C ASN A 506 -27.15 -16.10 -5.18
N ALA A 507 -26.02 -16.78 -4.95
CA ALA A 507 -25.71 -17.43 -3.67
C ALA A 507 -25.38 -16.44 -2.53
N LEU A 508 -25.17 -15.16 -2.86
CA LEU A 508 -24.83 -14.10 -1.91
C LEU A 508 -26.07 -13.34 -1.38
N PHE A 509 -27.26 -13.67 -1.88
CA PHE A 509 -28.53 -13.03 -1.51
C PHE A 509 -29.51 -14.09 -0.99
N GLU A 510 -29.97 -13.93 0.25
CA GLU A 510 -30.88 -14.87 0.91
C GLU A 510 -32.18 -14.17 1.36
N LYS A 511 -33.28 -14.93 1.37
CA LYS A 511 -34.54 -14.51 1.97
C LYS A 511 -34.67 -15.10 3.39
N PRO A 512 -34.90 -14.30 4.44
CA PRO A 512 -35.17 -14.81 5.78
C PRO A 512 -36.44 -15.68 5.81
N ARG A 513 -36.41 -16.78 6.58
CA ARG A 513 -37.50 -17.77 6.61
C ARG A 513 -38.79 -17.25 7.25
N MET A 514 -38.70 -16.29 8.17
CA MET A 514 -39.83 -15.79 8.98
C MET A 514 -40.21 -14.34 8.69
N SER A 515 -39.41 -13.60 7.92
CA SER A 515 -39.70 -12.21 7.54
C SER A 515 -40.04 -12.11 6.04
N ASN A 516 -41.05 -11.32 5.72
CA ASN A 516 -41.37 -10.91 4.36
C ASN A 516 -40.97 -9.45 4.07
N THR A 517 -40.38 -8.74 5.04
CA THR A 517 -40.04 -7.30 5.00
C THR A 517 -38.53 -7.05 5.14
N SER A 518 -37.70 -8.08 4.93
CA SER A 518 -36.25 -8.04 5.18
C SER A 518 -35.51 -8.94 4.19
N PHE A 519 -34.27 -8.60 3.84
CA PHE A 519 -33.39 -9.43 3.00
C PHE A 519 -32.04 -9.64 3.68
N ILE A 520 -31.33 -10.70 3.29
CA ILE A 520 -30.00 -11.02 3.82
C ILE A 520 -28.97 -10.93 2.70
N ILE A 521 -27.86 -10.24 2.97
CA ILE A 521 -26.66 -10.26 2.11
C ILE A 521 -25.56 -11.02 2.84
N GLN A 522 -24.91 -11.95 2.13
CA GLN A 522 -23.63 -12.50 2.52
C GLN A 522 -22.55 -11.46 2.18
N HIS A 523 -22.19 -10.63 3.16
CA HIS A 523 -21.01 -9.80 3.06
C HIS A 523 -19.75 -10.63 3.24
N PHE A 524 -18.60 -10.05 2.88
CA PHE A 524 -17.28 -10.59 3.14
C PHE A 524 -17.04 -10.86 4.64
N ALA A 525 -17.61 -10.02 5.51
CA ALA A 525 -17.49 -10.09 6.96
C ALA A 525 -18.38 -11.16 7.60
N ASP A 526 -19.70 -11.08 7.35
CA ASP A 526 -20.73 -11.94 7.94
C ASP A 526 -22.04 -11.83 7.12
N LYS A 527 -23.06 -12.62 7.47
CA LYS A 527 -24.43 -12.41 6.96
C LYS A 527 -25.10 -11.27 7.71
N VAL A 528 -25.67 -10.31 6.97
CA VAL A 528 -26.42 -9.18 7.55
C VAL A 528 -27.86 -9.18 7.03
N GLU A 529 -28.82 -9.18 7.96
CA GLU A 529 -30.25 -9.00 7.67
C GLU A 529 -30.61 -7.50 7.74
N TYR A 530 -31.16 -6.98 6.64
CA TYR A 530 -31.61 -5.60 6.51
C TYR A 530 -33.14 -5.52 6.43
N LYS A 531 -33.76 -4.64 7.23
CA LYS A 531 -35.21 -4.37 7.16
C LYS A 531 -35.50 -3.31 6.11
N CYS A 532 -36.39 -3.61 5.17
CA CYS A 532 -36.68 -2.74 4.01
C CYS A 532 -37.52 -1.51 4.32
N GLU A 533 -38.16 -1.46 5.49
CA GLU A 533 -39.05 -0.37 5.88
C GLU A 533 -38.31 0.98 5.86
N GLY A 534 -38.81 1.91 5.05
CA GLY A 534 -38.25 3.25 4.87
C GLY A 534 -37.08 3.34 3.89
N PHE A 535 -36.68 2.27 3.19
CA PHE A 535 -35.56 2.33 2.22
C PHE A 535 -35.82 3.32 1.08
N LEU A 536 -37.00 3.27 0.45
CA LEU A 536 -37.36 4.23 -0.61
C LEU A 536 -37.44 5.66 -0.09
N GLU A 537 -37.95 5.86 1.12
CA GLU A 537 -38.09 7.21 1.69
C GLU A 537 -36.73 7.81 2.05
N LYS A 538 -35.82 7.01 2.61
CA LYS A 538 -34.44 7.39 2.89
C LYS A 538 -33.64 7.69 1.63
N ASN A 539 -33.79 6.86 0.58
CA ASN A 539 -33.06 7.02 -0.68
C ASN A 539 -33.63 8.15 -1.57
N ARG A 540 -34.94 8.44 -1.52
CA ARG A 540 -35.56 9.47 -2.38
C ARG A 540 -34.91 10.86 -2.22
N ASP A 541 -34.44 11.22 -1.02
CA ASP A 541 -33.73 12.46 -0.60
C ASP A 541 -34.11 13.77 -1.34
N THR A 542 -35.35 13.88 -1.81
CA THR A 542 -35.80 14.89 -2.78
C THR A 542 -36.46 16.05 -2.06
N VAL A 543 -35.64 17.01 -1.65
CA VAL A 543 -36.13 18.36 -1.31
C VAL A 543 -36.77 18.97 -2.56
N HIS A 544 -37.97 19.53 -2.45
CA HIS A 544 -38.64 20.17 -3.59
C HIS A 544 -37.82 21.36 -4.11
N GLU A 545 -37.68 21.47 -5.43
CA GLU A 545 -36.78 22.46 -6.07
C GLU A 545 -36.97 23.88 -5.56
N VAL A 546 -38.20 24.31 -5.27
CA VAL A 546 -38.51 25.65 -4.76
C VAL A 546 -37.93 25.91 -3.35
N LEU A 547 -37.79 24.87 -2.52
CA LEU A 547 -37.11 24.95 -1.22
C LEU A 547 -35.57 24.95 -1.38
N ILE A 548 -35.04 24.43 -2.49
CA ILE A 548 -33.61 24.48 -2.85
C ILE A 548 -33.26 25.82 -3.52
N GLU A 549 -34.15 26.40 -4.32
CA GLU A 549 -33.98 27.75 -4.91
C GLU A 549 -33.82 28.83 -3.84
N ILE A 550 -34.37 28.60 -2.64
CA ILE A 550 -34.24 29.43 -1.44
C ILE A 550 -32.91 29.19 -0.69
N LEU A 551 -32.22 28.07 -0.92
CA LEU A 551 -31.02 27.61 -0.18
C LEU A 551 -29.88 27.17 -1.12
N LYS A 552 -29.57 27.98 -2.13
CA LYS A 552 -28.78 27.56 -3.30
C LYS A 552 -27.39 26.97 -2.99
N GLU A 553 -27.02 26.03 -3.87
CA GLU A 553 -25.69 25.42 -4.07
C GLU A 553 -25.18 24.36 -3.08
N SER A 554 -25.73 23.14 -3.18
CA SER A 554 -24.91 21.91 -3.02
C SER A 554 -25.61 20.71 -3.68
N LYS A 555 -24.85 19.90 -4.43
CA LYS A 555 -25.27 18.63 -5.03
C LYS A 555 -24.19 17.57 -4.79
N VAL A 556 -24.26 16.85 -3.67
CA VAL A 556 -23.36 15.70 -3.39
C VAL A 556 -24.18 14.46 -3.08
N CYS A 557 -24.05 13.45 -3.94
CA CYS A 557 -24.65 12.13 -3.80
C CYS A 557 -23.66 11.14 -3.15
N PHE A 558 -24.18 10.21 -2.34
CA PHE A 558 -23.40 9.20 -1.60
C PHE A 558 -22.43 8.41 -2.51
N ARG A 559 -22.90 7.94 -3.67
CA ARG A 559 -22.09 7.16 -4.64
C ARG A 559 -20.86 7.93 -5.12
N ASN A 560 -21.01 9.23 -5.39
CA ASN A 560 -19.92 10.10 -5.88
C ASN A 560 -18.90 10.41 -4.78
N SER A 561 -19.36 10.50 -3.52
CA SER A 561 -18.49 10.67 -2.36
C SER A 561 -17.57 9.45 -2.17
N LEU A 562 -18.11 8.24 -2.30
CA LEU A 562 -17.33 7.00 -2.16
C LEU A 562 -16.37 6.79 -3.33
N SER A 563 -16.79 7.03 -4.59
CA SER A 563 -15.90 6.88 -5.75
C SER A 563 -14.72 7.86 -5.70
N LEU A 564 -14.95 9.11 -5.30
CA LEU A 564 -13.90 10.11 -5.10
C LEU A 564 -12.89 9.65 -4.04
N LEU A 565 -13.34 9.11 -2.90
CA LEU A 565 -12.46 8.55 -1.87
C LEU A 565 -11.60 7.40 -2.45
N MET A 566 -12.21 6.45 -3.18
CA MET A 566 -11.46 5.33 -3.78
C MET A 566 -10.41 5.81 -4.79
N VAL A 567 -10.72 6.82 -5.62
CA VAL A 567 -9.75 7.44 -6.54
C VAL A 567 -8.58 8.07 -5.76
N THR A 568 -8.87 8.83 -4.70
CA THR A 568 -7.84 9.43 -3.84
C THR A 568 -6.95 8.37 -3.19
N LEU A 569 -7.53 7.31 -2.62
CA LEU A 569 -6.75 6.23 -1.98
C LEU A 569 -5.92 5.45 -3.01
N ASN A 570 -6.46 5.14 -4.20
CA ASN A 570 -5.75 4.42 -5.26
C ASN A 570 -4.54 5.19 -5.83
N ALA A 571 -4.55 6.52 -5.77
CA ALA A 571 -3.39 7.35 -6.12
C ALA A 571 -2.25 7.28 -5.06
N THR A 572 -2.55 6.87 -3.83
CA THR A 572 -1.58 6.76 -2.73
C THR A 572 -0.96 5.38 -2.59
N THR A 573 0.00 5.20 -1.67
CA THR A 573 0.34 3.89 -1.11
C THR A 573 -0.32 3.74 0.26
N PRO A 574 -1.23 2.76 0.45
CA PRO A 574 -1.97 2.58 1.69
C PRO A 574 -1.25 1.72 2.74
N HIS A 575 -1.37 2.12 4.00
CA HIS A 575 -0.90 1.43 5.20
C HIS A 575 -2.10 1.12 6.11
N TYR A 576 -2.18 -0.06 6.71
CA TYR A 576 -3.43 -0.54 7.34
C TYR A 576 -3.33 -0.72 8.86
N VAL A 577 -4.31 -0.13 9.57
CA VAL A 577 -4.47 -0.29 11.02
C VAL A 577 -5.89 -0.82 11.30
N ARG A 578 -5.98 -2.02 11.88
CA ARG A 578 -7.24 -2.63 12.31
C ARG A 578 -7.36 -2.54 13.83
N CYS A 579 -8.28 -1.69 14.29
CA CYS A 579 -8.58 -1.47 15.70
C CYS A 579 -9.65 -2.47 16.18
N ILE A 580 -9.46 -3.07 17.35
CA ILE A 580 -10.34 -4.11 17.92
C ILE A 580 -10.81 -3.69 19.33
N LYS A 581 -12.11 -3.83 19.57
CA LYS A 581 -12.76 -3.71 20.88
C LYS A 581 -12.63 -5.05 21.63
N PRO A 582 -11.96 -5.14 22.79
CA PRO A 582 -11.71 -6.44 23.42
C PRO A 582 -12.88 -6.99 24.25
N ASN A 583 -13.75 -6.13 24.77
CA ASN A 583 -14.95 -6.49 25.53
C ASN A 583 -15.99 -5.35 25.40
N ASP A 584 -17.28 -5.63 25.60
CA ASP A 584 -18.33 -4.60 25.51
C ASP A 584 -18.49 -3.77 26.79
N GLU A 585 -18.11 -4.31 27.96
CA GLU A 585 -18.23 -3.70 29.29
C GLU A 585 -17.23 -2.55 29.55
N LYS A 586 -16.29 -2.31 28.62
CA LYS A 586 -15.22 -1.31 28.70
C LYS A 586 -14.19 -1.56 29.81
N LEU A 587 -14.04 -2.83 30.23
CA LEU A 587 -13.15 -3.23 31.32
C LEU A 587 -11.67 -3.28 30.86
N PRO A 588 -10.71 -2.79 31.67
CA PRO A 588 -9.32 -2.62 31.26
C PRO A 588 -8.56 -3.94 31.20
N PHE A 589 -7.99 -4.24 30.02
CA PHE A 589 -7.24 -5.46 29.72
C PHE A 589 -8.02 -6.79 29.88
N GLU A 590 -9.35 -6.73 29.80
CA GLU A 590 -10.20 -7.91 29.73
C GLU A 590 -10.53 -8.27 28.27
N PHE A 591 -10.61 -9.57 27.95
CA PHE A 591 -10.64 -10.07 26.57
C PHE A 591 -11.76 -11.09 26.39
N ASP A 592 -12.81 -10.71 25.66
CA ASP A 592 -13.89 -11.58 25.20
C ASP A 592 -13.47 -12.24 23.88
N SER A 593 -13.14 -13.53 23.95
CA SER A 593 -12.74 -14.36 22.82
C SER A 593 -13.79 -14.40 21.69
N LYS A 594 -15.09 -14.39 22.02
CA LYS A 594 -16.19 -14.40 21.06
C LYS A 594 -16.31 -13.07 20.34
N ARG A 595 -16.22 -11.96 21.08
CA ARG A 595 -16.31 -10.60 20.52
C ARG A 595 -15.10 -10.24 19.66
N VAL A 596 -13.90 -10.67 20.06
CA VAL A 596 -12.68 -10.47 19.27
C VAL A 596 -12.68 -11.36 18.03
N ALA A 597 -13.09 -12.63 18.11
CA ALA A 597 -13.20 -13.51 16.94
C ALA A 597 -14.17 -12.95 15.89
N GLN A 598 -15.33 -12.43 16.30
CA GLN A 598 -16.29 -11.78 15.39
C GLN A 598 -15.67 -10.58 14.66
N GLN A 599 -14.95 -9.70 15.37
CA GLN A 599 -14.28 -8.55 14.76
C GLN A 599 -13.11 -8.94 13.85
N LEU A 600 -12.36 -9.99 14.18
CA LEU A 600 -11.26 -10.50 13.35
C LEU A 600 -11.74 -11.04 11.99
N ARG A 601 -12.94 -11.65 11.96
CA ARG A 601 -13.65 -11.99 10.72
C ARG A 601 -14.08 -10.72 9.99
N ALA A 602 -14.80 -9.82 10.67
CA ALA A 602 -15.38 -8.63 10.05
C ALA A 602 -14.35 -7.60 9.54
N CYS A 603 -13.15 -7.52 10.14
CA CYS A 603 -12.07 -6.63 9.71
C CYS A 603 -11.17 -7.23 8.60
N GLY A 604 -11.48 -8.44 8.12
CA GLY A 604 -10.72 -9.14 7.09
C GLY A 604 -9.34 -9.64 7.51
N VAL A 605 -9.02 -9.61 8.81
CA VAL A 605 -7.72 -10.04 9.33
C VAL A 605 -7.53 -11.53 9.08
N LEU A 606 -8.52 -12.37 9.42
CA LEU A 606 -8.45 -13.82 9.22
C LEU A 606 -8.36 -14.24 7.74
N GLU A 607 -8.97 -13.47 6.84
CA GLU A 607 -8.93 -13.75 5.40
C GLU A 607 -7.61 -13.29 4.77
N THR A 608 -7.06 -12.15 5.21
CA THR A 608 -5.67 -11.75 4.89
C THR A 608 -4.70 -12.87 5.28
N ILE A 609 -4.87 -13.36 6.51
CA ILE A 609 -4.12 -14.46 7.11
C ILE A 609 -4.32 -15.76 6.31
N ARG A 610 -5.51 -16.02 5.76
CA ARG A 610 -5.78 -17.16 4.85
C ARG A 610 -5.04 -17.02 3.53
N ILE A 611 -5.04 -15.83 2.91
CA ILE A 611 -4.27 -15.53 1.68
C ILE A 611 -2.77 -15.71 1.94
N SER A 612 -2.25 -15.15 3.05
CA SER A 612 -0.86 -15.36 3.47
C SER A 612 -0.56 -16.84 3.72
N ALA A 613 -1.45 -17.61 4.34
CA ALA A 613 -1.29 -19.05 4.56
C ALA A 613 -1.28 -19.87 3.25
N GLN A 614 -2.04 -19.46 2.23
CA GLN A 614 -2.02 -20.02 0.87
C GLN A 614 -0.79 -19.60 0.05
N SER A 615 0.00 -18.66 0.56
CA SER A 615 1.28 -18.23 0.00
C SER A 615 2.45 -18.92 0.75
N TYR A 616 3.54 -18.22 1.02
CA TYR A 616 4.60 -18.66 1.93
C TYR A 616 4.63 -17.74 3.17
N PRO A 617 3.83 -18.04 4.22
CA PRO A 617 3.68 -17.15 5.38
C PRO A 617 4.96 -17.06 6.22
N SER A 618 5.56 -18.19 6.56
CA SER A 618 6.74 -18.20 7.44
C SER A 618 8.02 -17.95 6.64
N ARG A 619 8.73 -16.86 6.96
CA ARG A 619 9.90 -16.36 6.24
C ARG A 619 11.08 -16.29 7.21
N TRP A 620 12.18 -16.97 6.88
CA TRP A 620 13.37 -17.05 7.73
C TRP A 620 14.61 -16.64 6.94
N THR A 621 15.50 -15.82 7.50
CA THR A 621 16.81 -15.62 6.87
C THR A 621 17.65 -16.90 6.95
N TYR A 622 18.63 -17.03 6.05
CA TYR A 622 19.60 -18.13 6.11
C TYR A 622 20.38 -18.19 7.43
N ILE A 623 20.54 -17.06 8.13
CA ILE A 623 21.32 -16.97 9.38
C ILE A 623 20.49 -17.52 10.56
N GLU A 624 19.23 -17.09 10.69
CA GLU A 624 18.33 -17.57 11.75
C GLU A 624 18.06 -19.07 11.61
N PHE A 625 17.76 -19.51 10.38
CA PHE A 625 17.54 -20.92 10.09
C PHE A 625 18.77 -21.78 10.44
N PHE A 626 19.96 -21.36 10.00
CA PHE A 626 21.20 -22.08 10.31
C PHE A 626 21.45 -22.15 11.81
N SER A 627 21.33 -21.02 12.53
CA SER A 627 21.54 -20.95 13.98
C SER A 627 20.63 -21.92 14.72
N ARG A 628 19.33 -21.88 14.42
CA ARG A 628 18.28 -22.67 15.09
C ARG A 628 18.32 -24.17 14.77
N TYR A 629 18.49 -24.53 13.50
CA TYR A 629 18.38 -25.91 13.01
C TYR A 629 19.73 -26.62 12.82
N SER A 630 20.85 -25.99 13.19
CA SER A 630 22.20 -26.59 13.26
C SER A 630 22.22 -27.99 13.88
N ILE A 631 21.44 -28.22 14.95
CA ILE A 631 21.33 -29.54 15.61
C ILE A 631 20.73 -30.64 14.72
N LEU A 632 19.93 -30.31 13.71
CA LEU A 632 19.38 -31.28 12.75
C LEU A 632 20.42 -31.71 11.71
N MET A 633 21.42 -30.88 11.46
CA MET A 633 22.48 -31.10 10.49
C MET A 633 23.40 -32.27 10.90
N THR A 634 24.21 -32.71 9.95
CA THR A 634 25.27 -33.71 10.09
C THR A 634 26.63 -33.04 10.03
N GLN A 635 27.65 -33.73 10.55
CA GLN A 635 29.00 -33.18 10.63
C GLN A 635 29.66 -32.97 9.25
N GLN A 636 29.18 -33.65 8.20
CA GLN A 636 29.60 -33.46 6.80
C GLN A 636 28.92 -32.25 6.13
N GLU A 637 27.67 -31.94 6.48
CA GLU A 637 26.99 -30.73 5.99
C GLU A 637 27.62 -29.46 6.60
N LEU A 638 28.04 -29.54 7.86
CA LEU A 638 28.67 -28.43 8.60
C LEU A 638 30.10 -28.07 8.15
N SER A 639 30.76 -28.90 7.31
CA SER A 639 32.09 -28.58 6.77
C SER A 639 32.08 -27.70 5.51
N ILE A 640 30.90 -27.29 5.02
CA ILE A 640 30.75 -26.36 3.89
C ILE A 640 30.83 -24.93 4.43
N ASN A 641 31.56 -24.02 3.77
CA ASN A 641 31.74 -22.65 4.23
C ASN A 641 30.53 -21.72 3.97
N ASP A 642 29.71 -21.97 2.94
CA ASP A 642 28.54 -21.15 2.64
C ASP A 642 27.28 -21.61 3.40
N LYS A 643 26.88 -20.81 4.39
CA LYS A 643 25.63 -21.00 5.15
C LYS A 643 24.40 -21.14 4.26
N LYS A 644 24.33 -20.43 3.12
CA LYS A 644 23.19 -20.50 2.19
C LYS A 644 23.11 -21.88 1.52
N GLN A 645 24.23 -22.43 1.03
CA GLN A 645 24.28 -23.80 0.51
C GLN A 645 23.98 -24.85 1.58
N ILE A 646 24.51 -24.71 2.81
CA ILE A 646 24.20 -25.65 3.91
C ILE A 646 22.68 -25.73 4.14
N CYS A 647 22.01 -24.56 4.25
CA CYS A 647 20.57 -24.50 4.43
C CYS A 647 19.81 -25.19 3.29
N LYS A 648 20.27 -25.02 2.04
CA LYS A 648 19.66 -25.70 0.88
C LYS A 648 19.74 -27.22 0.99
N ILE A 649 20.94 -27.75 1.22
CA ILE A 649 21.20 -29.20 1.31
C ILE A 649 20.42 -29.82 2.48
N VAL A 650 20.49 -29.19 3.66
CA VAL A 650 19.80 -29.66 4.87
C VAL A 650 18.29 -29.66 4.65
N LEU A 651 17.73 -28.62 4.05
CA LEU A 651 16.28 -28.54 3.87
C LEU A 651 15.77 -29.52 2.81
N GLN A 652 16.53 -29.76 1.73
CA GLN A 652 16.22 -30.80 0.75
C GLN A 652 16.22 -32.21 1.35
N ARG A 653 17.05 -32.47 2.37
CA ARG A 653 17.07 -33.73 3.11
C ARG A 653 15.90 -33.86 4.10
N LEU A 654 15.52 -32.77 4.77
CA LEU A 654 14.46 -32.78 5.79
C LEU A 654 13.05 -32.71 5.18
N ILE A 655 12.87 -31.98 4.08
CA ILE A 655 11.60 -31.80 3.38
C ILE A 655 11.75 -32.23 1.91
N GLN A 656 11.26 -33.44 1.63
CA GLN A 656 11.33 -34.06 0.30
C GLN A 656 10.42 -33.41 -0.76
N ASP A 657 9.35 -32.72 -0.34
CA ASP A 657 8.43 -32.04 -1.26
C ASP A 657 8.90 -30.61 -1.49
N HIS A 658 9.41 -30.34 -2.70
CA HIS A 658 9.92 -29.03 -3.10
C HIS A 658 8.84 -27.95 -3.21
N ASN A 659 7.54 -28.29 -3.24
CA ASN A 659 6.48 -27.26 -3.26
C ASN A 659 6.23 -26.63 -1.87
N GLN A 660 6.78 -27.24 -0.80
CA GLN A 660 6.59 -26.81 0.58
C GLN A 660 7.52 -25.66 1.00
N TYR A 661 8.53 -25.33 0.20
CA TYR A 661 9.48 -24.25 0.48
C TYR A 661 10.05 -23.64 -0.80
N GLN A 662 10.51 -22.39 -0.74
CA GLN A 662 11.24 -21.73 -1.81
C GLN A 662 12.48 -21.02 -1.26
N PHE A 663 13.53 -20.92 -2.09
CA PHE A 663 14.78 -20.26 -1.74
C PHE A 663 14.90 -18.94 -2.47
N GLY A 664 14.83 -17.83 -1.74
CA GLY A 664 15.01 -16.50 -2.30
C GLY A 664 16.48 -16.08 -2.43
N ARG A 665 16.69 -14.77 -2.60
CA ARG A 665 18.00 -14.12 -2.53
C ARG A 665 18.53 -14.09 -1.10
N THR A 666 17.71 -13.65 -0.14
CA THR A 666 18.11 -13.41 1.25
C THR A 666 17.39 -14.29 2.26
N LYS A 667 16.19 -14.80 1.92
CA LYS A 667 15.32 -15.58 2.82
C LYS A 667 14.97 -16.96 2.28
N ILE A 668 14.50 -17.82 3.18
CA ILE A 668 13.82 -19.08 2.91
C ILE A 668 12.34 -18.88 3.21
N PHE A 669 11.49 -19.28 2.28
CA PHE A 669 10.04 -19.12 2.34
C PHE A 669 9.40 -20.49 2.56
N PHE A 670 8.53 -20.63 3.55
CA PHE A 670 7.91 -21.90 3.95
C PHE A 670 6.39 -21.85 3.83
N ARG A 671 5.78 -22.96 3.40
CA ARG A 671 4.33 -23.17 3.51
C ARG A 671 3.91 -23.33 4.98
N ALA A 672 2.64 -23.08 5.27
CA ALA A 672 2.06 -23.32 6.59
C ALA A 672 2.32 -24.76 7.10
N GLY A 673 2.57 -24.90 8.40
CA GLY A 673 2.86 -26.16 9.10
C GLY A 673 4.30 -26.69 8.97
N GLN A 674 5.13 -26.17 8.05
CA GLN A 674 6.46 -26.72 7.80
C GLN A 674 7.47 -26.38 8.91
N VAL A 675 7.40 -25.18 9.48
CA VAL A 675 8.27 -24.77 10.61
C VAL A 675 7.95 -25.59 11.87
N ALA A 676 6.66 -25.84 12.16
CA ALA A 676 6.25 -26.74 13.24
C ALA A 676 6.74 -28.18 13.02
N TYR A 677 6.74 -28.67 11.77
CA TYR A 677 7.33 -29.97 11.43
C TYR A 677 8.84 -30.03 11.70
N LEU A 678 9.58 -28.96 11.37
CA LEU A 678 11.02 -28.88 11.67
C LEU A 678 11.31 -28.86 13.19
N GLU A 679 10.52 -28.12 13.99
CA GLU A 679 10.64 -28.16 15.45
C GLU A 679 10.23 -29.52 16.04
N LYS A 680 9.27 -30.23 15.45
CA LYS A 680 8.98 -31.63 15.81
C LYS A 680 10.20 -32.53 15.56
N LEU A 681 10.81 -32.48 14.37
CA LEU A 681 12.03 -33.23 14.07
C LEU A 681 13.18 -32.90 15.04
N ARG A 682 13.31 -31.61 15.41
CA ARG A 682 14.31 -31.14 16.39
C ARG A 682 14.08 -31.77 17.76
N SER A 683 12.83 -31.79 18.20
CA SER A 683 12.39 -32.38 19.47
C SER A 683 12.57 -33.90 19.50
N ASP A 684 12.24 -34.60 18.42
CA ASP A 684 12.44 -36.05 18.29
C ASP A 684 13.94 -36.42 18.28
N LYS A 685 14.81 -35.64 17.63
CA LYS A 685 16.27 -35.85 17.64
C LYS A 685 16.85 -35.66 19.05
N LEU A 686 16.39 -34.64 19.80
CA LEU A 686 16.75 -34.44 21.21
C LEU A 686 16.28 -35.60 22.09
N ARG A 687 15.04 -36.09 21.88
CA ARG A 687 14.48 -37.24 22.60
C ARG A 687 15.31 -38.52 22.36
N GLN A 688 15.72 -38.78 21.12
CA GLN A 688 16.61 -39.91 20.78
C GLN A 688 18.01 -39.78 21.40
N ALA A 689 18.60 -38.58 21.42
CA ALA A 689 19.88 -38.32 22.07
C ALA A 689 19.82 -38.63 23.57
N CYS A 690 18.74 -38.22 24.24
CA CYS A 690 18.48 -38.56 25.65
C CYS A 690 18.42 -40.08 25.87
N ILE A 691 17.68 -40.83 25.02
CA ILE A 691 17.60 -42.29 25.10
C ILE A 691 18.98 -42.96 24.93
N LEU A 692 19.83 -42.45 24.02
CA LEU A 692 21.20 -42.96 23.83
C LEU A 692 22.08 -42.74 25.07
N ILE A 693 22.00 -41.57 25.69
CA ILE A 693 22.71 -41.24 26.94
C ILE A 693 22.21 -42.16 28.06
N GLN A 694 20.89 -42.25 28.27
CA GLN A 694 20.27 -43.13 29.26
C GLN A 694 20.67 -44.59 29.07
N LYS A 695 20.68 -45.11 27.83
CA LYS A 695 21.12 -46.47 27.50
C LYS A 695 22.58 -46.71 27.91
N ARG A 696 23.49 -45.79 27.58
CA ARG A 696 24.91 -45.89 27.96
C ARG A 696 25.10 -45.85 29.47
N VAL A 697 24.44 -44.91 30.16
CA VAL A 697 24.52 -44.76 31.64
C VAL A 697 23.96 -45.99 32.35
N ARG A 698 22.76 -46.47 31.98
CA ARG A 698 22.16 -47.70 32.54
C ARG A 698 23.06 -48.91 32.31
N GLY A 699 23.60 -49.08 31.10
CA GLY A 699 24.52 -50.17 30.77
C GLY A 699 25.84 -50.14 31.56
N TRP A 700 26.45 -48.96 31.69
CA TRP A 700 27.66 -48.76 32.50
C TRP A 700 27.41 -49.07 33.98
N LEU A 701 26.32 -48.56 34.54
CA LEU A 701 25.96 -48.74 35.95
C LEU A 701 25.66 -50.21 36.27
N GLN A 702 24.93 -50.90 35.38
CA GLN A 702 24.67 -52.34 35.51
C GLN A 702 25.96 -53.17 35.35
N ARG A 703 26.89 -52.77 34.46
CA ARG A 703 28.19 -53.45 34.31
C ARG A 703 29.07 -53.28 35.57
N ARG A 704 29.10 -52.09 36.19
CA ARG A 704 29.76 -51.90 37.51
C ARG A 704 29.14 -52.79 38.59
N ARG A 705 27.81 -52.81 38.71
CA ARG A 705 27.10 -53.66 39.68
C ARG A 705 27.41 -55.15 39.46
N PHE A 706 27.33 -55.65 38.23
CA PHE A 706 27.65 -57.04 37.90
C PHE A 706 29.11 -57.41 38.24
N LEU A 707 30.08 -56.55 37.89
CA LEU A 707 31.48 -56.81 38.21
C LEU A 707 31.74 -56.82 39.72
N SER A 708 31.06 -55.97 40.49
CA SER A 708 31.12 -55.98 41.96
C SER A 708 30.59 -57.30 42.53
N MET A 709 29.37 -57.70 42.13
CA MET A 709 28.76 -58.97 42.58
C MET A 709 29.61 -60.19 42.17
N ARG A 710 30.16 -60.19 40.96
CA ARG A 710 31.05 -61.27 40.48
C ARG A 710 32.33 -61.37 41.31
N ARG A 711 32.96 -60.25 41.70
CA ARG A 711 34.13 -60.28 42.59
C ARG A 711 33.77 -60.91 43.93
N ALA A 712 32.69 -60.45 44.58
CA ALA A 712 32.24 -61.01 45.85
C ALA A 712 32.00 -62.53 45.77
N ALA A 713 31.31 -62.99 44.72
CA ALA A 713 31.09 -64.42 44.47
C ALA A 713 32.41 -65.21 44.27
N LEU A 714 33.37 -64.66 43.53
CA LEU A 714 34.69 -65.28 43.34
C LEU A 714 35.49 -65.35 44.65
N THR A 715 35.45 -64.30 45.48
CA THR A 715 36.10 -64.28 46.80
C THR A 715 35.52 -65.35 47.74
N VAL A 716 34.18 -65.50 47.77
CA VAL A 716 33.52 -66.57 48.54
C VAL A 716 33.91 -67.96 48.01
N GLN A 717 33.94 -68.16 46.69
CA GLN A 717 34.38 -69.43 46.08
C GLN A 717 35.85 -69.74 46.38
N GLN A 718 36.73 -68.76 46.35
CA GLN A 718 38.14 -68.90 46.72
C GLN A 718 38.30 -69.27 48.20
N TYR A 719 37.56 -68.60 49.09
CA TYR A 719 37.57 -68.90 50.53
C TYR A 719 37.12 -70.33 50.83
N PHE A 720 35.99 -70.78 50.26
CA PHE A 720 35.50 -72.15 50.44
C PHE A 720 36.45 -73.21 49.86
N ARG A 721 37.08 -72.94 48.70
CA ARG A 721 38.12 -73.82 48.14
C ARG A 721 39.35 -73.90 49.06
N GLY A 722 39.80 -72.76 49.58
CA GLY A 722 40.90 -72.68 50.55
C GLY A 722 40.61 -73.46 51.84
N GLN A 723 39.46 -73.22 52.48
CA GLN A 723 39.04 -73.99 53.66
C GLN A 723 38.99 -75.50 53.39
N ARG A 724 38.49 -75.92 52.21
CA ARG A 724 38.43 -77.33 51.84
C ARG A 724 39.82 -77.94 51.73
N THR A 725 40.77 -77.26 51.08
CA THR A 725 42.17 -77.70 51.02
C THR A 725 42.80 -77.79 52.42
N VAL A 726 42.62 -76.78 53.27
CA VAL A 726 43.12 -76.79 54.66
C VAL A 726 42.54 -77.98 55.44
N ARG A 727 41.25 -78.27 55.31
CA ARG A 727 40.62 -79.45 55.94
C ARG A 727 41.18 -80.79 55.45
N TYR A 728 41.50 -80.92 54.16
CA TYR A 728 42.19 -82.12 53.66
C TYR A 728 43.63 -82.23 54.18
N SER A 729 44.36 -81.12 54.29
CA SER A 729 45.72 -81.10 54.85
C SER A 729 45.76 -81.44 56.36
N CYS A 730 44.69 -81.15 57.11
CA CYS A 730 44.56 -81.51 58.53
C CYS A 730 44.30 -83.01 58.78
N LEU A 731 44.09 -83.84 57.75
CA LEU A 731 43.93 -85.30 57.87
C LEU A 731 45.25 -86.09 57.80
N LEU A 732 46.39 -85.41 57.64
CA LEU A 732 47.72 -86.03 57.64
C LEU A 732 48.42 -85.77 59.00
N PRO A 733 48.99 -86.80 59.67
CA PRO A 733 49.52 -86.66 61.02
C PRO A 733 50.96 -86.12 61.06
N ALA A 734 51.21 -85.17 61.99
CA ALA A 734 52.52 -84.65 62.42
C ALA A 734 53.35 -83.88 61.36
N ARG A 735 54.17 -82.87 61.68
CA ARG A 735 54.60 -82.21 62.94
C ARG A 735 55.19 -80.82 62.56
N SER A 736 54.84 -79.74 63.26
CA SER A 736 55.77 -78.61 63.54
C SER A 736 55.11 -77.50 64.38
N TRP A 737 55.90 -76.83 65.23
CA TRP A 737 55.47 -75.70 66.07
C TRP A 737 54.99 -74.47 65.28
N SER A 738 55.39 -74.33 64.02
CA SER A 738 54.99 -73.24 63.11
C SER A 738 53.47 -73.12 62.93
N PHE A 739 52.73 -74.21 63.14
CA PHE A 739 51.28 -74.26 62.95
C PHE A 739 50.50 -73.48 64.04
N TYR A 740 51.00 -73.45 65.29
CA TYR A 740 50.28 -72.83 66.41
C TYR A 740 50.33 -71.30 66.35
N ILE A 741 51.48 -70.73 65.95
CA ILE A 741 51.67 -69.29 65.75
C ILE A 741 50.73 -68.76 64.64
N CYS A 742 50.51 -69.56 63.59
CA CYS A 742 49.70 -69.17 62.44
C CYS A 742 48.16 -69.23 62.67
N HIS A 743 47.70 -69.86 63.75
CA HIS A 743 46.24 -69.98 64.03
C HIS A 743 45.72 -69.08 65.14
N VAL A 744 46.54 -68.68 66.12
CA VAL A 744 46.10 -67.78 67.20
C VAL A 744 46.24 -66.30 66.83
N LEU A 745 47.25 -65.92 66.02
CA LEU A 745 47.50 -64.52 65.65
C LEU A 745 46.89 -64.09 64.30
N SER A 746 46.53 -65.04 63.42
CA SER A 746 45.99 -64.73 62.08
C SER A 746 44.62 -64.00 62.09
N PRO A 747 43.63 -64.35 62.94
CA PRO A 747 42.34 -63.66 62.95
C PRO A 747 42.45 -62.15 63.28
N PHE A 748 43.40 -61.80 64.16
CA PHE A 748 43.63 -60.42 64.58
C PHE A 748 44.27 -59.59 63.46
N CYS A 749 45.24 -60.18 62.73
CA CYS A 749 45.84 -59.53 61.57
C CYS A 749 44.87 -59.43 60.38
N PHE A 750 44.04 -60.46 60.14
CA PHE A 750 43.11 -60.45 58.99
C PHE A 750 41.99 -59.43 59.16
N ASN A 751 41.40 -59.30 60.35
CA ASN A 751 40.46 -58.21 60.64
C ASN A 751 41.12 -56.83 60.50
N ARG A 752 42.32 -56.63 61.05
CA ARG A 752 43.03 -55.34 60.97
C ARG A 752 43.42 -54.95 59.54
N VAL A 753 43.70 -55.94 58.67
CA VAL A 753 43.95 -55.72 57.23
C VAL A 753 42.65 -55.45 56.46
N LEU A 754 41.55 -56.15 56.76
CA LEU A 754 40.23 -55.87 56.18
C LEU A 754 39.73 -54.48 56.55
N GLU A 755 39.85 -54.11 57.82
CA GLU A 755 39.47 -52.82 58.36
C GLU A 755 40.34 -51.71 57.76
N SER A 756 41.67 -51.90 57.68
CA SER A 756 42.58 -51.01 56.93
C SER A 756 42.18 -50.87 55.44
N HIS A 757 41.74 -51.93 54.78
CA HIS A 757 41.33 -51.88 53.37
C HIS A 757 39.97 -51.19 53.17
N PHE A 758 39.04 -51.36 54.11
CA PHE A 758 37.78 -50.60 54.15
C PHE A 758 38.01 -49.12 54.50
N GLN A 759 38.91 -48.80 55.45
CA GLN A 759 39.35 -47.43 55.73
C GLN A 759 39.91 -46.78 54.46
N SER A 760 40.82 -47.48 53.77
CA SER A 760 41.47 -46.96 52.55
C SER A 760 40.47 -46.76 51.40
N GLN A 761 39.51 -47.67 51.19
CA GLN A 761 38.45 -47.41 50.21
C GLN A 761 37.52 -46.26 50.63
N LYS A 762 37.23 -46.13 51.93
CA LYS A 762 36.43 -45.03 52.46
C LYS A 762 37.13 -43.69 52.21
N GLU A 763 38.41 -43.55 52.54
CA GLU A 763 39.22 -42.35 52.24
C GLU A 763 39.29 -42.02 50.74
N ILE A 764 39.37 -43.03 49.87
CA ILE A 764 39.36 -42.82 48.41
C ILE A 764 38.00 -42.26 47.96
N TYR A 765 36.89 -42.79 48.47
CA TYR A 765 35.56 -42.28 48.14
C TYR A 765 35.26 -40.91 48.78
N GLU A 766 35.74 -40.66 50.00
CA GLU A 766 35.63 -39.35 50.65
C GLU A 766 36.44 -38.30 49.86
N LYS A 767 37.65 -38.63 49.36
CA LYS A 767 38.41 -37.75 48.45
C LYS A 767 37.75 -37.56 47.08
N GLU A 768 37.09 -38.58 46.51
CA GLU A 768 36.30 -38.39 45.28
C GLU A 768 35.10 -37.45 45.51
N ILE A 769 34.45 -37.54 46.68
CA ILE A 769 33.32 -36.68 47.08
C ILE A 769 33.80 -35.25 47.37
N GLU A 770 34.88 -35.06 48.12
CA GLU A 770 35.50 -33.74 48.35
C GLU A 770 35.93 -33.09 47.03
N GLY A 771 36.57 -33.85 46.13
CA GLY A 771 36.95 -33.36 44.79
C GLY A 771 35.77 -33.04 43.87
N LEU A 772 34.60 -33.63 44.10
CA LEU A 772 33.35 -33.26 43.44
C LEU A 772 32.72 -32.02 44.08
N ASN A 773 32.68 -31.94 45.41
CA ASN A 773 32.17 -30.78 46.14
C ASN A 773 33.00 -29.51 45.84
N PHE A 774 34.32 -29.62 45.79
CA PHE A 774 35.21 -28.52 45.41
C PHE A 774 34.95 -28.03 43.97
N LYS A 775 34.60 -28.93 43.04
CA LYS A 775 34.18 -28.54 41.69
C LYS A 775 32.80 -27.88 41.66
N VAL A 776 31.88 -28.29 42.54
CA VAL A 776 30.57 -27.64 42.69
C VAL A 776 30.73 -26.24 43.30
N GLU A 777 31.58 -26.07 44.30
CA GLU A 777 31.95 -24.76 44.85
C GLU A 777 32.63 -23.88 43.81
N HIS A 778 33.63 -24.39 43.08
CA HIS A 778 34.30 -23.64 42.01
C HIS A 778 33.30 -23.20 40.93
N LEU A 779 32.42 -24.08 40.46
CA LEU A 779 31.38 -23.73 39.48
C LEU A 779 30.36 -22.73 40.06
N SER A 780 30.06 -22.80 41.36
CA SER A 780 29.21 -21.81 42.04
C SER A 780 29.91 -20.44 42.14
N GLN A 781 31.22 -20.42 42.41
CA GLN A 781 32.04 -19.21 42.39
C GLN A 781 32.15 -18.63 40.97
N ASP A 782 32.34 -19.45 39.93
CA ASP A 782 32.34 -19.04 38.53
C ASP A 782 30.98 -18.44 38.12
N ILE A 783 29.86 -19.04 38.53
CA ILE A 783 28.52 -18.51 38.29
C ILE A 783 28.33 -17.17 39.00
N ASN A 784 28.75 -17.05 40.26
CA ASN A 784 28.68 -15.79 41.01
C ASN A 784 29.59 -14.71 40.40
N HIS A 785 30.76 -15.10 39.88
CA HIS A 785 31.69 -14.21 39.18
C HIS A 785 31.10 -13.75 37.83
N LEU A 786 30.49 -14.64 37.05
CA LEU A 786 29.79 -14.30 35.81
C LEU A 786 28.58 -13.38 36.08
N GLN A 787 27.82 -13.62 37.15
CA GLN A 787 26.74 -12.71 37.58
C GLN A 787 27.28 -11.35 38.07
N LYS A 788 28.49 -11.31 38.65
CA LYS A 788 29.15 -10.06 39.04
C LYS A 788 29.62 -9.30 37.80
N LEU A 789 30.25 -9.97 36.84
CA LEU A 789 30.63 -9.40 35.54
C LEU A 789 29.40 -8.88 34.77
N PHE A 790 28.28 -9.61 34.77
CA PHE A 790 27.02 -9.12 34.18
C PHE A 790 26.46 -7.88 34.88
N ARG A 791 26.64 -7.75 36.21
CA ARG A 791 26.27 -6.52 36.93
C ARG A 791 27.22 -5.37 36.61
N GLU A 792 28.53 -5.62 36.64
CA GLU A 792 29.56 -4.63 36.27
C GLU A 792 29.41 -4.18 34.81
N GLU A 793 29.04 -5.08 33.88
CA GLU A 793 28.72 -4.74 32.49
C GLU A 793 27.47 -3.85 32.39
N ASN A 794 26.41 -4.14 33.17
CA ASN A 794 25.22 -3.27 33.23
C ASN A 794 25.53 -1.91 33.87
N ASP A 795 26.29 -1.86 34.97
CA ASP A 795 26.72 -0.63 35.63
C ASP A 795 27.64 0.20 34.70
N ILE A 796 28.50 -0.44 33.91
CA ILE A 796 29.29 0.20 32.85
C ILE A 796 28.38 0.69 31.72
N ASN A 797 27.34 -0.06 31.33
CA ASN A 797 26.40 0.36 30.28
C ASN A 797 25.55 1.57 30.71
N ASP A 798 25.10 1.61 31.96
CA ASP A 798 24.41 2.77 32.52
C ASP A 798 25.38 3.95 32.77
N GLY A 799 26.64 3.67 33.13
CA GLY A 799 27.72 4.66 33.12
C GLY A 799 27.99 5.23 31.73
N ILE A 800 27.97 4.40 30.68
CA ILE A 800 28.07 4.83 29.27
C ILE A 800 26.82 5.60 28.86
N ARG A 801 25.61 5.24 29.30
CA ARG A 801 24.39 6.03 29.05
C ARG A 801 24.44 7.40 29.72
N LEU A 802 24.95 7.49 30.95
CA LEU A 802 25.17 8.74 31.65
C LEU A 802 26.26 9.58 30.97
N GLU A 803 27.37 8.98 30.56
CA GLU A 803 28.45 9.67 29.84
C GLU A 803 28.05 10.06 28.42
N VAL A 804 27.23 9.27 27.71
CA VAL A 804 26.60 9.63 26.43
C VAL A 804 25.61 10.78 26.63
N SER A 805 24.84 10.80 27.72
CA SER A 805 23.97 11.93 28.07
C SER A 805 24.78 13.19 28.41
N ARG A 806 25.91 13.03 29.10
CA ARG A 806 26.88 14.10 29.42
C ARG A 806 27.55 14.64 28.14
N LEU A 807 28.01 13.77 27.25
CA LEU A 807 28.59 14.12 25.96
C LEU A 807 27.55 14.69 24.98
N THR A 808 26.28 14.29 25.08
CA THR A 808 25.19 14.87 24.27
C THR A 808 24.85 16.28 24.73
N SER A 809 24.83 16.52 26.04
CA SER A 809 24.69 17.87 26.61
C SER A 809 25.94 18.75 26.40
N GLU A 810 27.16 18.21 26.45
CA GLU A 810 28.39 18.92 26.06
C GLU A 810 28.47 19.18 24.54
N ASN A 811 27.95 18.28 23.69
CA ASN A 811 27.86 18.51 22.25
C ASN A 811 26.80 19.58 21.91
N LEU A 812 25.75 19.73 22.72
CA LEU A 812 24.85 20.90 22.70
C LEU A 812 25.58 22.23 23.02
N VAL A 813 26.70 22.19 23.75
CA VAL A 813 27.55 23.37 24.00
C VAL A 813 28.59 23.56 22.89
N ARG A 814 29.15 22.47 22.33
CA ARG A 814 30.07 22.55 21.16
C ARG A 814 29.39 23.01 19.88
N SER A 815 28.12 22.71 19.65
CA SER A 815 27.35 23.28 18.53
C SER A 815 27.22 24.82 18.65
N ARG A 816 27.05 25.32 19.89
CA ARG A 816 27.06 26.76 20.20
C ARG A 816 28.41 27.43 19.90
N CYS A 817 29.52 26.71 20.09
CA CYS A 817 30.87 27.22 19.82
C CYS A 817 31.30 27.16 18.34
N ARG A 818 30.63 26.41 17.46
CA ARG A 818 30.84 26.51 16.00
C ARG A 818 30.27 27.81 15.39
N GLY A 819 29.42 28.53 16.12
CA GLY A 819 28.95 29.87 15.72
C GLY A 819 29.98 31.00 15.92
N THR A 820 31.05 30.77 16.68
CA THR A 820 32.06 31.79 17.02
C THR A 820 33.23 31.87 16.03
N THR A 821 33.57 30.78 15.35
CA THR A 821 34.66 30.78 14.33
C THR A 821 34.25 31.44 13.00
N GLN A 822 33.00 31.89 12.88
CA GLN A 822 32.50 32.66 11.74
C GLN A 822 32.23 34.14 12.06
N LYS A 823 32.48 34.58 13.31
CA LYS A 823 32.42 35.99 13.75
C LYS A 823 33.77 36.72 13.81
N LEU A 824 34.88 36.01 13.58
CA LEU A 824 36.25 36.59 13.52
C LEU A 824 36.74 36.91 12.09
N LYS A 825 35.82 37.06 11.12
CA LYS A 825 36.11 37.53 9.75
C LYS A 825 35.29 38.74 9.30
N SER A 826 34.54 39.38 10.20
CA SER A 826 33.59 40.45 9.87
C SER A 826 33.67 41.70 10.76
N GLN A 827 34.86 42.00 11.32
CA GLN A 827 35.17 43.33 11.86
C GLN A 827 36.56 43.79 11.40
N GLY A 828 36.61 44.39 10.22
CA GLY A 828 37.79 45.04 9.67
C GLY A 828 37.38 46.04 8.60
N SER A 829 37.71 47.32 8.81
CA SER A 829 37.42 48.48 7.96
C SER A 829 35.96 48.97 7.91
N ASN A 830 35.71 50.07 8.61
CA ASN A 830 34.70 51.06 8.25
C ASN A 830 35.36 52.44 8.38
N LYS A 831 35.57 53.16 7.26
CA LYS A 831 36.05 54.57 7.24
C LYS A 831 35.99 55.18 5.82
N GLY A 832 35.13 56.19 5.63
CA GLY A 832 35.09 57.10 4.47
C GLY A 832 34.66 56.47 3.13
N GLY A 833 34.11 57.20 2.16
CA GLY A 833 33.79 58.63 2.13
C GLY A 833 33.94 59.23 0.73
N HIS A 834 32.82 59.34 -0.01
CA HIS A 834 32.52 60.37 -1.02
C HIS A 834 33.32 60.52 -2.35
N VAL A 835 32.55 60.69 -3.45
CA VAL A 835 32.83 61.36 -4.76
C VAL A 835 33.68 60.65 -5.86
N ARG A 836 32.97 59.90 -6.72
CA ARG A 836 32.80 60.05 -8.19
C ARG A 836 33.81 60.90 -9.01
N TRP A 837 34.59 60.29 -9.93
CA TRP A 837 34.50 60.45 -11.42
C TRP A 837 35.71 59.89 -12.24
N HIS A 838 35.40 59.50 -13.49
CA HIS A 838 36.23 59.34 -14.71
C HIS A 838 37.23 58.17 -14.93
N LEU A 839 36.93 57.43 -16.01
CA LEU A 839 37.78 56.85 -17.07
C LEU A 839 39.29 56.65 -16.79
N HIS A 840 39.74 55.39 -16.75
CA HIS A 840 40.57 54.75 -17.81
C HIS A 840 41.05 53.35 -17.38
N LYS A 841 40.44 52.28 -17.93
CA LYS A 841 41.13 51.08 -18.45
C LYS A 841 40.15 50.05 -19.00
N ALA A 842 40.32 49.70 -20.27
CA ALA A 842 39.87 48.42 -20.81
C ALA A 842 40.87 47.31 -20.45
N LEU A 843 40.49 46.06 -20.76
CA LEU A 843 41.23 44.78 -20.65
C LEU A 843 41.08 44.02 -19.31
N SER A 844 40.85 42.71 -19.44
CA SER A 844 40.68 41.66 -18.40
C SER A 844 39.34 41.64 -17.61
N LEU A 845 38.29 41.10 -18.23
CA LEU A 845 37.18 40.45 -17.53
C LEU A 845 37.54 38.97 -17.29
N PRO A 846 37.36 38.38 -16.09
CA PRO A 846 37.67 36.98 -15.84
C PRO A 846 36.77 36.03 -16.63
N ALA A 847 37.35 35.04 -17.32
CA ALA A 847 36.63 34.10 -18.20
C ALA A 847 35.47 33.36 -17.51
N GLY A 848 35.58 33.10 -16.20
CA GLY A 848 34.52 32.45 -15.42
C GLY A 848 33.24 33.28 -15.22
N LEU A 849 33.30 34.61 -15.34
CA LEU A 849 32.09 35.45 -15.25
C LEU A 849 31.26 35.33 -16.54
N VAL A 850 31.92 35.43 -17.70
CA VAL A 850 31.28 35.37 -19.02
C VAL A 850 30.53 34.05 -19.22
N CYS A 851 31.15 32.91 -18.87
CA CYS A 851 30.52 31.59 -19.02
C CYS A 851 29.25 31.45 -18.15
N LYS A 852 29.27 31.99 -16.93
CA LYS A 852 28.17 31.86 -15.96
C LYS A 852 27.02 32.82 -16.27
N GLU A 853 27.32 34.06 -16.66
CA GLU A 853 26.30 35.01 -17.11
C GLU A 853 25.62 34.53 -18.40
N THR A 854 26.37 34.01 -19.37
CA THR A 854 25.81 33.50 -20.64
C THR A 854 24.79 32.38 -20.42
N MET A 855 25.09 31.36 -19.58
CA MET A 855 24.11 30.31 -19.29
C MET A 855 22.94 30.77 -18.40
N THR A 856 23.16 31.75 -17.51
CA THR A 856 22.07 32.32 -16.70
C THR A 856 21.09 33.10 -17.58
N LEU A 857 21.59 33.84 -18.58
CA LEU A 857 20.77 34.50 -19.62
C LEU A 857 20.03 33.50 -20.51
N LEU A 858 20.70 32.42 -20.96
CA LEU A 858 20.09 31.36 -21.77
C LEU A 858 18.97 30.60 -21.03
N SER A 859 19.04 30.48 -19.71
CA SER A 859 18.02 29.78 -18.89
C SER A 859 16.90 30.69 -18.38
N ALA A 860 17.14 32.00 -18.19
CA ALA A 860 16.14 32.93 -17.65
C ALA A 860 15.27 33.61 -18.74
N ASP A 861 15.87 34.06 -19.84
CA ASP A 861 15.23 35.01 -20.77
C ASP A 861 14.77 34.38 -22.11
N LEU A 862 15.29 33.21 -22.49
CA LEU A 862 15.00 32.56 -23.78
C LEU A 862 13.99 31.40 -23.63
N LYS A 863 12.71 31.76 -23.60
CA LYS A 863 11.58 30.80 -23.57
C LYS A 863 11.06 30.49 -24.99
N PRO A 864 10.42 29.32 -25.23
CA PRO A 864 9.86 28.93 -26.53
C PRO A 864 8.89 29.93 -27.18
N ARG A 865 8.31 30.85 -26.39
CA ARG A 865 7.36 31.89 -26.86
C ARG A 865 7.93 33.32 -26.81
N GLY A 866 9.25 33.48 -26.72
CA GLY A 866 9.91 34.79 -26.68
C GLY A 866 9.94 35.47 -28.06
N VAL A 867 9.59 36.75 -28.13
CA VAL A 867 9.48 37.52 -29.40
C VAL A 867 10.76 37.46 -30.26
N VAL A 868 11.93 37.43 -29.63
CA VAL A 868 13.24 37.34 -30.30
C VAL A 868 13.52 35.94 -30.88
N VAL A 869 13.01 34.88 -30.24
CA VAL A 869 13.20 33.48 -30.67
C VAL A 869 12.42 33.19 -31.95
N ASN A 870 11.21 33.74 -32.06
CA ASN A 870 10.34 33.57 -33.23
C ASN A 870 10.87 34.24 -34.51
N MET A 871 11.91 35.08 -34.44
CA MET A 871 12.51 35.73 -35.61
C MET A 871 13.63 34.93 -36.27
N ILE A 872 14.35 34.08 -35.53
CA ILE A 872 15.46 33.24 -36.06
C ILE A 872 15.43 31.87 -35.37
N PRO A 873 14.98 30.81 -36.05
CA PRO A 873 15.05 29.44 -35.54
C PRO A 873 16.49 29.03 -35.19
N GLY A 874 16.67 28.39 -34.03
CA GLY A 874 17.98 27.97 -33.55
C GLY A 874 18.91 29.11 -33.08
N LEU A 875 18.40 30.32 -32.81
CA LEU A 875 19.23 31.46 -32.36
C LEU A 875 20.14 31.13 -31.14
N PRO A 876 19.69 30.45 -30.06
CA PRO A 876 20.57 30.01 -28.98
C PRO A 876 21.79 29.19 -29.46
N ALA A 877 21.58 28.25 -30.38
CA ALA A 877 22.65 27.43 -30.95
C ALA A 877 23.72 28.26 -31.68
N HIS A 878 23.30 29.28 -32.44
CA HIS A 878 24.21 30.18 -33.13
C HIS A 878 24.99 31.08 -32.16
N ILE A 879 24.36 31.56 -31.07
CA ILE A 879 25.03 32.34 -30.02
C ILE A 879 26.09 31.49 -29.31
N LEU A 880 25.75 30.25 -28.95
CA LEU A 880 26.70 29.30 -28.35
C LEU A 880 27.89 29.04 -29.28
N PHE A 881 27.65 28.85 -30.59
CA PHE A 881 28.73 28.66 -31.56
C PHE A 881 29.61 29.92 -31.76
N MET A 882 29.04 31.13 -31.74
CA MET A 882 29.82 32.37 -31.77
C MET A 882 30.75 32.50 -30.56
N CYS A 883 30.30 32.07 -29.37
CA CYS A 883 31.15 32.02 -28.17
C CYS A 883 32.29 31.00 -28.31
N VAL A 884 32.03 29.81 -28.89
CA VAL A 884 33.07 28.81 -29.22
C VAL A 884 34.12 29.40 -30.15
N ARG A 885 33.70 30.08 -31.23
CA ARG A 885 34.62 30.73 -32.18
C ARG A 885 35.45 31.85 -31.55
N TYR A 886 34.90 32.59 -30.58
CA TYR A 886 35.64 33.61 -29.85
C TYR A 886 36.76 33.00 -29.00
N ALA A 887 36.50 31.87 -28.33
CA ALA A 887 37.52 31.15 -27.57
C ALA A 887 38.61 30.50 -28.46
N ASP A 888 38.23 29.98 -29.64
CA ASP A 888 39.18 29.50 -30.67
C ASP A 888 40.04 30.65 -31.22
N TYR A 889 39.46 31.81 -31.53
CA TYR A 889 40.21 32.99 -31.97
C TYR A 889 41.24 33.49 -30.94
N LEU A 890 40.88 33.46 -29.65
CA LEU A 890 41.80 33.80 -28.55
C LEU A 890 42.84 32.69 -28.25
N ASN A 891 42.76 31.54 -28.91
CA ASN A 891 43.63 30.38 -28.70
C ASN A 891 43.70 29.94 -27.21
N ASN A 892 42.57 29.96 -26.51
CA ASN A 892 42.49 29.66 -25.07
C ASN A 892 41.75 28.34 -24.80
N ALA A 893 42.51 27.26 -24.64
CA ALA A 893 42.00 25.90 -24.43
C ALA A 893 41.17 25.75 -23.15
N ASP A 894 41.61 26.36 -22.04
CA ASP A 894 40.91 26.27 -20.75
C ASP A 894 39.57 27.00 -20.76
N MET A 895 39.52 28.16 -21.41
CA MET A 895 38.27 28.91 -21.61
C MET A 895 37.28 28.12 -22.48
N LEU A 896 37.75 27.53 -23.57
CA LEU A 896 36.93 26.70 -24.47
C LEU A 896 36.39 25.45 -23.75
N LYS A 897 37.27 24.71 -23.04
CA LYS A 897 36.90 23.53 -22.25
C LYS A 897 35.92 23.86 -21.13
N SER A 898 36.13 24.97 -20.42
CA SER A 898 35.21 25.43 -19.37
C SER A 898 33.84 25.82 -19.96
N PHE A 899 33.82 26.55 -21.08
CA PHE A 899 32.59 26.95 -21.75
C PHE A 899 31.78 25.75 -22.26
N MET A 900 32.42 24.77 -22.92
CA MET A 900 31.74 23.59 -23.45
C MET A 900 31.12 22.74 -22.33
N ASN A 901 31.85 22.50 -21.23
CA ASN A 901 31.31 21.74 -20.09
C ASN A 901 30.13 22.47 -19.42
N VAL A 902 30.26 23.78 -19.16
CA VAL A 902 29.19 24.60 -18.57
C VAL A 902 27.95 24.65 -19.49
N THR A 903 28.15 24.69 -20.81
CA THR A 903 27.06 24.64 -21.80
C THR A 903 26.35 23.28 -21.75
N ILE A 904 27.11 22.19 -21.83
CA ILE A 904 26.58 20.81 -21.84
C ILE A 904 25.83 20.50 -20.54
N ASP A 905 26.39 20.86 -19.37
CA ASP A 905 25.75 20.60 -18.08
C ASP A 905 24.54 21.50 -17.83
N GLY A 906 24.54 22.74 -18.33
CA GLY A 906 23.35 23.59 -18.30
C GLY A 906 22.22 23.06 -19.18
N ILE A 907 22.50 22.54 -20.39
CA ILE A 907 21.49 21.87 -21.23
C ILE A 907 20.93 20.64 -20.52
N LYS A 908 21.79 19.79 -19.93
CA LYS A 908 21.34 18.63 -19.12
C LYS A 908 20.45 19.07 -17.95
N GLN A 909 20.80 20.16 -17.26
CA GLN A 909 20.03 20.64 -16.11
C GLN A 909 18.65 21.16 -16.53
N VAL A 910 18.56 21.99 -17.58
CA VAL A 910 17.26 22.50 -18.07
C VAL A 910 16.36 21.37 -18.58
N VAL A 911 16.91 20.42 -19.35
CA VAL A 911 16.18 19.22 -19.81
C VAL A 911 15.71 18.35 -18.64
N LYS A 912 16.48 18.28 -17.54
CA LYS A 912 16.12 17.53 -16.33
C LYS A 912 15.07 18.26 -15.48
N GLU A 913 15.10 19.58 -15.42
CA GLU A 913 14.10 20.40 -14.72
C GLU A 913 12.75 20.45 -15.46
N HIS A 914 12.78 20.32 -16.79
CA HIS A 914 11.63 20.37 -17.69
C HIS A 914 11.34 19.04 -18.40
N SER A 915 11.58 17.90 -17.73
CA SER A 915 11.49 16.55 -18.35
C SER A 915 10.09 16.11 -18.77
N GLU A 916 9.04 16.81 -18.34
CA GLU A 916 7.63 16.57 -18.71
C GLU A 916 7.07 17.65 -19.67
N ASP A 917 7.86 18.69 -19.98
CA ASP A 917 7.43 19.85 -20.77
C ASP A 917 7.80 19.66 -22.25
N PHE A 918 6.79 19.29 -23.05
CA PHE A 918 6.93 19.05 -24.48
C PHE A 918 7.45 20.27 -25.27
N GLU A 919 7.03 21.50 -24.92
CA GLU A 919 7.49 22.71 -25.63
C GLU A 919 8.98 22.96 -25.37
N MET A 920 9.43 22.79 -24.11
CA MET A 920 10.84 22.93 -23.74
C MET A 920 11.74 21.83 -24.30
N LEU A 921 11.30 20.56 -24.27
CA LEU A 921 12.06 19.44 -24.83
C LEU A 921 12.22 19.60 -26.35
N SER A 922 11.16 19.98 -27.07
CA SER A 922 11.21 20.29 -28.50
C SER A 922 12.20 21.42 -28.82
N PHE A 923 12.15 22.50 -28.03
CA PHE A 923 13.05 23.66 -28.18
C PHE A 923 14.53 23.31 -27.95
N TRP A 924 14.86 22.58 -26.88
CA TRP A 924 16.25 22.22 -26.59
C TRP A 924 16.79 21.09 -27.46
N LEU A 925 15.94 20.18 -27.96
CA LEU A 925 16.31 19.20 -28.98
C LEU A 925 16.76 19.90 -30.27
N SER A 926 15.92 20.81 -30.78
CA SER A 926 16.21 21.64 -31.96
C SER A 926 17.53 22.41 -31.81
N ASN A 927 17.71 23.15 -30.70
CA ASN A 927 18.92 23.94 -30.48
C ASN A 927 20.18 23.08 -30.29
N THR A 928 20.08 21.93 -29.61
CA THR A 928 21.24 21.03 -29.41
C THR A 928 21.68 20.40 -30.74
N TYR A 929 20.72 20.01 -31.59
CA TYR A 929 20.99 19.51 -32.93
C TYR A 929 21.58 20.59 -33.86
N TYR A 930 21.05 21.82 -33.85
CA TYR A 930 21.65 22.94 -34.60
C TYR A 930 23.05 23.29 -34.12
N PHE A 931 23.33 23.22 -32.81
CA PHE A 931 24.65 23.49 -32.27
C PHE A 931 25.66 22.41 -32.70
N LEU A 932 25.26 21.14 -32.66
CA LEU A 932 26.03 20.01 -33.20
C LEU A 932 26.32 20.17 -34.70
N ASN A 933 25.33 20.58 -35.50
CA ASN A 933 25.51 20.81 -36.93
C ASN A 933 26.40 22.03 -37.22
N CYS A 934 26.34 23.10 -36.42
CA CYS A 934 27.31 24.21 -36.54
C CYS A 934 28.75 23.73 -36.26
N LEU A 935 28.96 22.93 -35.21
CA LEU A 935 30.27 22.35 -34.88
C LEU A 935 30.80 21.42 -35.98
N LYS A 936 29.93 20.69 -36.70
CA LYS A 936 30.31 19.91 -37.90
C LYS A 936 30.61 20.83 -39.09
N GLN A 937 29.74 21.78 -39.40
CA GLN A 937 29.83 22.65 -40.57
C GLN A 937 31.10 23.50 -40.61
N TYR A 938 31.59 23.93 -39.45
CA TYR A 938 32.77 24.80 -39.30
C TYR A 938 33.99 24.08 -38.70
N SER A 939 34.02 22.74 -38.70
CA SER A 939 35.15 21.96 -38.16
C SER A 939 36.43 22.06 -39.00
N GLY A 940 36.32 22.38 -40.29
CA GLY A 940 37.43 22.35 -41.25
C GLY A 940 37.59 21.03 -42.00
N GLU A 941 36.70 20.06 -41.81
CA GLU A 941 36.71 18.79 -42.55
C GLU A 941 36.16 18.95 -43.98
N GLU A 942 36.83 18.34 -44.97
CA GLU A 942 36.45 18.40 -46.38
C GLU A 942 35.05 17.84 -46.67
N GLU A 943 34.53 16.92 -45.84
CA GLU A 943 33.19 16.37 -46.00
C GLU A 943 32.10 17.43 -45.81
N PHE A 944 32.22 18.25 -44.76
CA PHE A 944 31.25 19.30 -44.43
C PHE A 944 31.51 20.62 -45.19
N MET A 945 32.77 20.93 -45.50
CA MET A 945 33.13 22.16 -46.24
C MET A 945 32.58 22.21 -47.68
N LYS A 946 32.21 21.07 -48.28
CA LYS A 946 31.53 21.00 -49.58
C LYS A 946 30.18 21.74 -49.62
N TYR A 947 29.53 21.87 -48.46
CA TYR A 947 28.23 22.55 -48.33
C TYR A 947 28.36 24.04 -47.95
N ASN A 948 29.58 24.55 -47.81
CA ASN A 948 29.87 25.93 -47.39
C ASN A 948 30.25 26.82 -48.57
N THR A 949 29.82 28.08 -48.53
CA THR A 949 30.37 29.13 -49.39
C THR A 949 31.84 29.43 -49.06
N ALA A 950 32.59 29.95 -50.04
CA ALA A 950 33.98 30.39 -49.85
C ALA A 950 34.16 31.45 -48.74
N ARG A 951 33.08 32.12 -48.31
CA ARG A 951 33.06 33.06 -47.19
C ARG A 951 32.80 32.34 -45.85
N GLN A 952 31.90 31.37 -45.80
CA GLN A 952 31.72 30.49 -44.63
C GLN A 952 32.98 29.68 -44.32
N ASN A 953 33.74 29.24 -45.33
CA ASN A 953 35.02 28.53 -45.11
C ASN A 953 36.11 29.39 -44.45
N LYS A 954 36.01 30.72 -44.47
CA LYS A 954 36.87 31.61 -43.66
C LYS A 954 36.50 31.61 -42.17
N ASN A 955 35.32 31.08 -41.84
CA ASN A 955 34.76 31.03 -40.50
C ASN A 955 34.92 29.66 -39.81
N CYS A 956 35.65 28.72 -40.39
CA CYS A 956 36.03 27.48 -39.71
C CYS A 956 36.92 27.74 -38.48
N LEU A 957 36.91 26.79 -37.54
CA LEU A 957 37.82 26.74 -36.40
C LEU A 957 39.27 26.52 -36.89
N LYS A 958 40.26 27.05 -36.15
CA LYS A 958 41.67 27.01 -36.58
C LYS A 958 42.64 26.40 -35.58
N HIS A 959 42.35 26.45 -34.29
CA HIS A 959 43.30 26.07 -33.25
C HIS A 959 42.90 24.82 -32.47
N PHE A 960 41.59 24.52 -32.36
CA PHE A 960 41.09 23.38 -31.60
C PHE A 960 40.17 22.44 -32.39
N ASP A 961 40.43 21.13 -32.30
CA ASP A 961 39.48 20.09 -32.66
C ASP A 961 38.46 19.87 -31.52
N LEU A 962 37.18 19.75 -31.88
CA LEU A 962 36.06 19.54 -30.97
C LEU A 962 35.33 18.20 -31.21
N SER A 963 35.98 17.24 -31.89
CA SER A 963 35.47 15.88 -32.13
C SER A 963 34.86 15.19 -30.89
N GLU A 964 35.55 15.20 -29.74
CA GLU A 964 35.03 14.61 -28.50
C GLU A 964 33.71 15.26 -28.04
N TYR A 965 33.63 16.61 -28.09
CA TYR A 965 32.42 17.34 -27.70
C TYR A 965 31.27 17.14 -28.69
N ARG A 966 31.57 16.93 -29.99
CA ARG A 966 30.55 16.55 -30.99
C ARG A 966 29.91 15.21 -30.65
N GLN A 967 30.69 14.22 -30.20
CA GLN A 967 30.15 12.94 -29.74
C GLN A 967 29.26 13.11 -28.48
N ILE A 968 29.74 13.85 -27.47
CA ILE A 968 28.97 14.11 -26.23
C ILE A 968 27.65 14.85 -26.51
N LEU A 969 27.65 15.81 -27.44
CA LEU A 969 26.44 16.53 -27.86
C LEU A 969 25.49 15.64 -28.69
N SER A 970 26.02 14.69 -29.48
CA SER A 970 25.21 13.68 -30.19
C SER A 970 24.52 12.73 -29.21
N ASP A 971 25.24 12.22 -28.21
CA ASP A 971 24.68 11.38 -27.14
C ASP A 971 23.63 12.14 -26.32
N LEU A 972 23.85 13.43 -26.08
CA LEU A 972 22.88 14.30 -25.41
C LEU A 972 21.62 14.49 -26.26
N ALA A 973 21.75 14.74 -27.57
CA ALA A 973 20.62 14.85 -28.49
C ALA A 973 19.78 13.57 -28.54
N ILE A 974 20.40 12.38 -28.57
CA ILE A 974 19.71 11.08 -28.49
C ILE A 974 18.91 10.97 -27.18
N ARG A 975 19.50 11.34 -26.04
CA ARG A 975 18.81 11.30 -24.73
C ARG A 975 17.63 12.27 -24.68
N ILE A 976 17.78 13.48 -25.20
CA ILE A 976 16.68 14.46 -25.30
C ILE A 976 15.58 13.91 -26.21
N TYR A 977 15.91 13.33 -27.37
CA TYR A 977 14.95 12.74 -28.30
C TYR A 977 14.15 11.60 -27.66
N HIS A 978 14.78 10.67 -26.93
CA HIS A 978 14.04 9.60 -26.25
C HIS A 978 13.09 10.12 -25.16
N GLN A 979 13.50 11.12 -24.37
CA GLN A 979 12.59 11.74 -23.37
C GLN A 979 11.45 12.50 -24.04
N PHE A 980 11.75 13.21 -25.14
CA PHE A 980 10.78 13.92 -25.96
C PHE A 980 9.70 12.99 -26.51
N ILE A 981 10.09 11.82 -27.05
CA ILE A 981 9.15 10.77 -27.46
C ILE A 981 8.29 10.28 -26.30
N ILE A 982 8.89 9.91 -25.16
CA ILE A 982 8.14 9.39 -23.99
C ILE A 982 7.04 10.37 -23.53
N VAL A 983 7.31 11.68 -23.54
CA VAL A 983 6.30 12.71 -23.21
C VAL A 983 5.16 12.72 -24.24
N MET A 984 5.46 12.64 -25.54
CA MET A 984 4.44 12.56 -26.59
C MET A 984 3.58 11.29 -26.48
N GLU A 985 4.21 10.15 -26.19
CA GLU A 985 3.54 8.86 -26.01
C GLU A 985 2.58 8.89 -24.81
N ASN A 986 3.04 9.33 -23.63
CA ASN A 986 2.20 9.46 -22.43
C ASN A 986 0.97 10.37 -22.66
N ASN A 987 1.17 11.49 -23.36
CA ASN A 987 0.12 12.47 -23.64
C ASN A 987 -0.96 11.95 -24.60
N ILE A 988 -0.64 11.02 -25.51
CA ILE A 988 -1.63 10.49 -26.48
C ILE A 988 -2.22 9.13 -26.04
N GLN A 989 -1.50 8.35 -25.24
CA GLN A 989 -1.82 6.94 -24.95
C GLN A 989 -3.24 6.71 -24.40
N HIS A 990 -3.69 7.57 -23.48
CA HIS A 990 -5.02 7.46 -22.86
C HIS A 990 -6.18 7.78 -23.83
N MET A 991 -5.90 8.49 -24.93
CA MET A 991 -6.89 8.88 -25.94
C MET A 991 -7.07 7.81 -27.03
N ILE A 992 -6.08 6.92 -27.23
CA ILE A 992 -6.06 5.97 -28.35
C ILE A 992 -7.25 5.00 -28.27
N VAL A 993 -7.46 4.31 -27.15
CA VAL A 993 -8.52 3.29 -27.06
C VAL A 993 -9.92 3.90 -27.20
N PRO A 994 -10.29 4.98 -26.47
CA PRO A 994 -11.60 5.59 -26.64
C PRO A 994 -11.84 6.14 -28.06
N GLY A 995 -10.85 6.84 -28.62
CA GLY A 995 -10.96 7.48 -29.94
C GLY A 995 -10.91 6.52 -31.13
N MET A 996 -10.08 5.47 -31.07
CA MET A 996 -9.94 4.51 -32.17
C MET A 996 -10.99 3.39 -32.15
N LEU A 997 -11.40 2.92 -30.96
CA LEU A 997 -12.25 1.72 -30.81
C LEU A 997 -13.64 2.00 -30.23
N GLU A 998 -13.77 2.87 -29.23
CA GLU A 998 -15.03 2.97 -28.46
C GLU A 998 -16.03 3.94 -29.09
N TYR A 999 -15.59 5.10 -29.57
CA TYR A 999 -16.44 6.13 -30.15
C TYR A 999 -17.03 5.77 -31.53
N GLU A 1000 -18.35 5.66 -31.65
CA GLU A 1000 -19.04 5.35 -32.92
C GLU A 1000 -19.39 6.61 -33.73
N SER A 1001 -18.60 6.91 -34.76
CA SER A 1001 -18.82 8.05 -35.68
C SER A 1001 -19.75 7.76 -36.88
N LEU A 1002 -20.00 6.48 -37.20
CA LEU A 1002 -20.70 6.06 -38.43
C LEU A 1002 -22.24 6.18 -38.33
N GLN A 1003 -22.77 7.38 -38.57
CA GLN A 1003 -24.14 7.58 -39.07
C GLN A 1003 -24.11 7.71 -40.60
N GLY A 1004 -24.59 6.71 -41.36
CA GLY A 1004 -24.66 6.89 -42.82
C GLY A 1004 -24.91 5.67 -43.72
N ILE A 1005 -24.90 4.42 -43.23
CA ILE A 1005 -25.18 3.22 -44.05
C ILE A 1005 -26.35 2.43 -43.44
N SER A 1006 -27.23 1.94 -44.31
CA SER A 1006 -28.67 1.89 -44.05
C SER A 1006 -29.21 0.60 -43.43
N GLY A 1007 -30.23 0.78 -42.58
CA GLY A 1007 -31.55 0.20 -42.88
C GLY A 1007 -31.82 -1.27 -42.57
N LEU A 1008 -31.90 -1.64 -41.28
CA LEU A 1008 -32.97 -2.49 -40.73
C LEU A 1008 -32.89 -2.48 -39.19
N LYS A 1009 -33.99 -2.09 -38.51
CA LYS A 1009 -34.07 -2.11 -37.05
C LYS A 1009 -34.71 -3.41 -36.56
N PRO A 1010 -34.11 -4.12 -35.59
CA PRO A 1010 -34.88 -4.76 -34.53
C PRO A 1010 -35.48 -3.67 -33.64
N THR A 1011 -36.75 -3.80 -33.29
CA THR A 1011 -37.50 -2.87 -32.44
C THR A 1011 -36.93 -2.82 -31.01
N GLY A 1012 -36.86 -1.64 -30.37
CA GLY A 1012 -36.77 -1.62 -28.90
C GLY A 1012 -36.04 -0.49 -28.16
N PHE A 1013 -35.52 0.57 -28.78
CA PHE A 1013 -34.94 1.69 -28.02
C PHE A 1013 -35.43 3.06 -28.49
N ARG A 1014 -36.06 3.80 -27.57
CA ARG A 1014 -36.40 5.23 -27.71
C ARG A 1014 -35.49 6.01 -26.75
N LYS A 1015 -34.41 6.61 -27.27
CA LYS A 1015 -33.72 7.68 -26.52
C LYS A 1015 -34.67 8.88 -26.40
N ARG A 1016 -34.80 9.44 -25.20
CA ARG A 1016 -35.04 10.87 -25.02
C ARG A 1016 -33.90 11.43 -24.16
N SER A 1017 -33.41 12.57 -24.62
CA SER A 1017 -32.21 13.28 -24.17
C SER A 1017 -32.23 13.63 -22.68
N SER A 1018 -31.17 13.24 -21.97
CA SER A 1018 -30.68 13.94 -20.78
C SER A 1018 -29.46 14.78 -21.18
N SER A 1019 -29.49 16.07 -20.86
CA SER A 1019 -28.35 16.97 -20.98
C SER A 1019 -27.33 16.65 -19.87
N ILE A 1020 -26.20 16.05 -20.26
CA ILE A 1020 -24.98 15.94 -19.47
C ILE A 1020 -23.92 16.70 -20.27
N ASP A 1021 -23.13 17.55 -19.61
CA ASP A 1021 -21.97 18.18 -20.24
C ASP A 1021 -20.89 17.12 -20.48
N ASP A 1022 -20.74 16.68 -21.73
CA ASP A 1022 -19.69 15.77 -22.17
C ASP A 1022 -18.32 16.49 -22.11
N THR A 1023 -17.54 16.25 -21.05
CA THR A 1023 -16.17 16.77 -20.92
C THR A 1023 -15.08 15.72 -21.14
N ASP A 1024 -15.36 14.42 -20.99
CA ASP A 1024 -14.36 13.34 -21.01
C ASP A 1024 -14.60 12.25 -22.08
N THR A 1025 -15.17 12.61 -23.24
CA THR A 1025 -15.36 11.65 -24.36
C THR A 1025 -14.33 11.90 -25.47
N TYR A 1026 -13.15 11.29 -25.37
CA TYR A 1026 -12.12 11.40 -26.41
C TYR A 1026 -12.55 10.73 -27.71
N THR A 1027 -12.42 11.44 -28.83
CA THR A 1027 -12.81 10.98 -30.15
C THR A 1027 -11.63 10.94 -31.11
N MET A 1028 -11.85 10.43 -32.33
CA MET A 1028 -10.85 10.47 -33.40
C MET A 1028 -10.38 11.90 -33.72
N THR A 1029 -11.25 12.92 -33.60
CA THR A 1029 -10.83 14.32 -33.82
C THR A 1029 -9.93 14.83 -32.70
N SER A 1030 -10.11 14.35 -31.47
CA SER A 1030 -9.22 14.66 -30.33
C SER A 1030 -7.80 14.14 -30.57
N ILE A 1031 -7.65 12.92 -31.12
CA ILE A 1031 -6.35 12.34 -31.50
C ILE A 1031 -5.68 13.21 -32.59
N LEU A 1032 -6.43 13.57 -33.65
CA LEU A 1032 -5.91 14.42 -34.73
C LEU A 1032 -5.54 15.83 -34.28
N GLN A 1033 -6.27 16.39 -33.31
CA GLN A 1033 -5.95 17.69 -32.70
C GLN A 1033 -4.62 17.63 -31.94
N GLN A 1034 -4.36 16.58 -31.15
CA GLN A 1034 -3.09 16.42 -30.44
C GLN A 1034 -1.92 16.17 -31.40
N LEU A 1035 -2.08 15.33 -32.41
CA LEU A 1035 -1.07 15.15 -33.47
C LEU A 1035 -0.76 16.48 -34.18
N SER A 1036 -1.78 17.29 -34.44
CA SER A 1036 -1.62 18.62 -35.05
C SER A 1036 -0.92 19.61 -34.12
N TYR A 1037 -1.24 19.63 -32.82
CA TYR A 1037 -0.55 20.45 -31.82
C TYR A 1037 0.94 20.08 -31.72
N PHE A 1038 1.27 18.79 -31.65
CA PHE A 1038 2.66 18.34 -31.63
C PHE A 1038 3.39 18.78 -32.90
N TYR A 1039 2.83 18.52 -34.08
CA TYR A 1039 3.44 18.90 -35.36
C TYR A 1039 3.67 20.41 -35.46
N SER A 1040 2.64 21.23 -35.19
CA SER A 1040 2.75 22.69 -35.23
C SER A 1040 3.81 23.23 -34.27
N THR A 1041 3.90 22.68 -33.05
CA THR A 1041 4.89 23.09 -32.04
C THR A 1041 6.31 22.72 -32.45
N MET A 1042 6.53 21.49 -32.96
CA MET A 1042 7.84 21.07 -33.46
C MET A 1042 8.31 21.95 -34.63
N CYS A 1043 7.41 22.32 -35.53
CA CYS A 1043 7.71 23.24 -36.63
C CYS A 1043 8.00 24.68 -36.14
N GLN A 1044 7.26 25.18 -35.13
CA GLN A 1044 7.51 26.50 -34.53
C GLN A 1044 8.89 26.57 -33.85
N ASN A 1045 9.30 25.50 -33.16
CA ASN A 1045 10.63 25.37 -32.57
C ASN A 1045 11.75 25.08 -33.60
N GLY A 1046 11.42 25.00 -34.89
CA GLY A 1046 12.38 24.77 -35.98
C GLY A 1046 13.00 23.37 -36.00
N LEU A 1047 12.30 22.34 -35.51
CA LEU A 1047 12.82 20.97 -35.55
C LEU A 1047 13.03 20.50 -37.01
N ASP A 1048 14.12 19.77 -37.27
CA ASP A 1048 14.49 19.30 -38.60
C ASP A 1048 13.44 18.35 -39.21
N SER A 1049 13.23 18.46 -40.53
CA SER A 1049 12.27 17.68 -41.30
C SER A 1049 12.45 16.17 -41.14
N GLU A 1050 13.68 15.67 -40.98
CA GLU A 1050 13.93 14.24 -40.83
C GLU A 1050 13.66 13.74 -39.41
N LEU A 1051 13.90 14.58 -38.39
CA LEU A 1051 13.53 14.28 -37.00
C LEU A 1051 12.01 14.34 -36.80
N LEU A 1052 11.34 15.28 -37.46
CA LEU A 1052 9.87 15.38 -37.54
C LEU A 1052 9.25 14.08 -38.08
N LYS A 1053 9.76 13.55 -39.20
CA LYS A 1053 9.29 12.28 -39.78
C LYS A 1053 9.48 11.09 -38.83
N GLN A 1054 10.65 11.00 -38.19
CA GLN A 1054 10.95 9.91 -37.25
C GLN A 1054 10.04 9.93 -36.02
N ALA A 1055 9.75 11.11 -35.46
CA ALA A 1055 8.83 11.26 -34.33
C ALA A 1055 7.38 10.90 -34.70
N VAL A 1056 6.92 11.32 -35.89
CA VAL A 1056 5.57 10.96 -36.38
C VAL A 1056 5.46 9.46 -36.65
N LYS A 1057 6.50 8.81 -37.21
CA LYS A 1057 6.53 7.36 -37.40
C LYS A 1057 6.40 6.60 -36.07
N GLN A 1058 7.08 7.05 -35.02
CA GLN A 1058 6.98 6.47 -33.68
C GLN A 1058 5.56 6.58 -33.11
N LEU A 1059 4.91 7.75 -33.19
CA LEU A 1059 3.53 7.92 -32.73
C LEU A 1059 2.51 7.07 -33.51
N PHE A 1060 2.68 6.95 -34.83
CA PHE A 1060 1.80 6.13 -35.66
C PHE A 1060 1.91 4.64 -35.29
N PHE A 1061 3.13 4.17 -35.01
CA PHE A 1061 3.34 2.82 -34.49
C PHE A 1061 2.67 2.61 -33.12
N LEU A 1062 2.77 3.56 -32.18
CA LEU A 1062 2.08 3.48 -30.89
C LEU A 1062 0.56 3.39 -31.07
N ILE A 1063 -0.03 4.25 -31.90
CA ILE A 1063 -1.47 4.23 -32.21
C ILE A 1063 -1.89 2.87 -32.78
N GLY A 1064 -1.10 2.33 -33.73
CA GLY A 1064 -1.32 1.01 -34.29
C GLY A 1064 -1.26 -0.11 -33.24
N ALA A 1065 -0.18 -0.16 -32.47
CA ALA A 1065 0.11 -1.22 -31.51
C ALA A 1065 -0.86 -1.23 -30.32
N VAL A 1066 -1.17 -0.08 -29.72
CA VAL A 1066 -2.14 0.03 -28.62
C VAL A 1066 -3.54 -0.37 -29.08
N THR A 1067 -3.96 0.05 -30.27
CA THR A 1067 -5.26 -0.31 -30.85
C THR A 1067 -5.33 -1.82 -31.14
N LEU A 1068 -4.28 -2.40 -31.74
CA LEU A 1068 -4.24 -3.82 -32.09
C LEU A 1068 -4.20 -4.74 -30.85
N ASN A 1069 -3.38 -4.40 -29.85
CA ASN A 1069 -3.32 -5.16 -28.59
C ASN A 1069 -4.67 -5.11 -27.86
N SER A 1070 -5.31 -3.93 -27.82
CA SER A 1070 -6.64 -3.78 -27.23
C SER A 1070 -7.70 -4.59 -27.97
N LEU A 1071 -7.63 -4.67 -29.30
CA LEU A 1071 -8.50 -5.49 -30.13
C LEU A 1071 -8.31 -7.00 -29.88
N PHE A 1072 -7.07 -7.48 -29.68
CA PHE A 1072 -6.81 -8.90 -29.38
C PHE A 1072 -7.18 -9.32 -27.96
N LEU A 1073 -7.15 -8.39 -27.00
CA LEU A 1073 -7.53 -8.66 -25.60
C LEU A 1073 -9.06 -8.60 -25.37
N ARG A 1074 -9.81 -7.87 -26.21
CA ARG A 1074 -11.24 -7.57 -26.03
C ARG A 1074 -12.14 -8.28 -27.05
N LYS A 1075 -12.72 -9.41 -26.62
CA LYS A 1075 -13.65 -10.22 -27.47
C LYS A 1075 -14.92 -9.47 -27.90
N ASP A 1076 -15.34 -8.46 -27.13
CA ASP A 1076 -16.46 -7.55 -27.43
C ASP A 1076 -16.20 -6.64 -28.65
N MET A 1077 -14.93 -6.39 -28.98
CA MET A 1077 -14.54 -5.50 -30.07
C MET A 1077 -14.41 -6.18 -31.44
N CYS A 1078 -14.43 -7.51 -31.49
CA CYS A 1078 -14.24 -8.30 -32.71
C CYS A 1078 -15.53 -8.41 -33.55
N SER A 1079 -15.92 -7.32 -34.23
CA SER A 1079 -17.07 -7.32 -35.15
C SER A 1079 -16.77 -6.64 -36.49
N CYS A 1080 -17.48 -7.03 -37.56
CA CYS A 1080 -17.37 -6.40 -38.88
C CYS A 1080 -17.64 -4.88 -38.84
N ARG A 1081 -18.59 -4.43 -38.02
CA ARG A 1081 -18.87 -3.00 -37.80
C ARG A 1081 -17.68 -2.26 -37.17
N LYS A 1082 -16.96 -2.89 -36.23
CA LYS A 1082 -15.71 -2.36 -35.67
C LYS A 1082 -14.56 -2.40 -36.67
N GLY A 1083 -14.48 -3.44 -37.53
CA GLY A 1083 -13.53 -3.46 -38.66
C GLY A 1083 -13.71 -2.27 -39.61
N MET A 1084 -14.96 -1.93 -39.98
CA MET A 1084 -15.27 -0.73 -40.77
C MET A 1084 -14.89 0.57 -40.05
N GLN A 1085 -15.18 0.68 -38.74
CA GLN A 1085 -14.79 1.84 -37.92
C GLN A 1085 -13.28 2.03 -37.87
N ILE A 1086 -12.51 0.98 -37.57
CA ILE A 1086 -11.03 1.03 -37.50
C ILE A 1086 -10.46 1.45 -38.86
N ARG A 1087 -10.96 0.88 -39.97
CA ARG A 1087 -10.53 1.26 -41.33
C ARG A 1087 -10.84 2.72 -41.66
N CYS A 1088 -11.98 3.25 -41.21
CA CYS A 1088 -12.32 4.66 -41.37
C CYS A 1088 -11.38 5.57 -40.56
N ASN A 1089 -11.07 5.19 -39.31
CA ASN A 1089 -10.13 5.92 -38.46
C ASN A 1089 -8.69 5.88 -39.01
N ILE A 1090 -8.24 4.76 -39.57
CA ILE A 1090 -6.96 4.67 -40.31
C ILE A 1090 -6.96 5.65 -41.50
N SER A 1091 -8.06 5.73 -42.26
CA SER A 1091 -8.17 6.67 -43.39
C SER A 1091 -7.98 8.13 -42.98
N TYR A 1092 -8.49 8.53 -41.81
CA TYR A 1092 -8.28 9.90 -41.29
C TYR A 1092 -6.81 10.14 -40.86
N LEU A 1093 -6.11 9.13 -40.34
CA LEU A 1093 -4.67 9.22 -40.05
C LEU A 1093 -3.84 9.34 -41.34
N GLU A 1094 -4.18 8.59 -42.38
CA GLU A 1094 -3.53 8.69 -43.70
C GLU A 1094 -3.77 10.04 -44.38
N GLU A 1095 -5.00 10.56 -44.29
CA GLU A 1095 -5.36 11.89 -44.81
C GLU A 1095 -4.59 12.99 -44.08
N TRP A 1096 -4.44 12.90 -42.76
CA TRP A 1096 -3.61 13.83 -41.97
C TRP A 1096 -2.13 13.79 -42.39
N LEU A 1097 -1.55 12.61 -42.62
CA LEU A 1097 -0.18 12.50 -43.16
C LEU A 1097 -0.04 13.15 -44.54
N LYS A 1098 -1.10 13.15 -45.35
CA LYS A 1098 -1.14 13.77 -46.68
C LYS A 1098 -1.21 15.29 -46.60
N ASP A 1099 -2.09 15.82 -45.75
CA ASP A 1099 -2.22 17.26 -45.48
C ASP A 1099 -0.92 17.88 -44.96
N LYS A 1100 -0.15 17.15 -44.13
CA LYS A 1100 1.15 17.63 -43.60
C LYS A 1100 2.37 17.32 -44.49
N ASN A 1101 2.17 16.80 -45.71
CA ASN A 1101 3.24 16.39 -46.63
C ASN A 1101 4.24 15.36 -46.06
N LEU A 1102 3.82 14.54 -45.09
CA LEU A 1102 4.67 13.57 -44.39
C LEU A 1102 4.69 12.17 -45.03
N GLN A 1103 4.33 12.06 -46.32
CA GLN A 1103 4.23 10.77 -47.02
C GLN A 1103 5.57 10.01 -47.10
N SER A 1104 6.71 10.71 -47.04
CA SER A 1104 8.05 10.09 -47.03
C SER A 1104 8.52 9.63 -45.64
N SER A 1105 7.65 9.57 -44.63
CA SER A 1105 8.02 9.22 -43.25
C SER A 1105 7.96 7.71 -42.95
N ASN A 1106 7.44 6.91 -43.87
CA ASN A 1106 7.06 5.51 -43.67
C ASN A 1106 6.09 5.27 -42.47
N ALA A 1107 5.46 6.33 -41.94
CA ALA A 1107 4.51 6.22 -40.84
C ALA A 1107 3.26 5.38 -41.21
N LYS A 1108 2.83 5.44 -42.48
CA LYS A 1108 1.72 4.62 -43.00
C LYS A 1108 1.98 3.12 -42.86
N GLU A 1109 3.20 2.65 -43.15
CA GLU A 1109 3.58 1.24 -43.07
C GLU A 1109 3.40 0.66 -41.65
N THR A 1110 3.54 1.50 -40.61
CA THR A 1110 3.38 1.06 -39.22
C THR A 1110 1.94 0.71 -38.83
N LEU A 1111 0.95 1.16 -39.62
CA LEU A 1111 -0.47 0.84 -39.41
C LEU A 1111 -0.91 -0.43 -40.17
N GLU A 1112 -0.05 -1.01 -41.00
CA GLU A 1112 -0.39 -2.17 -41.85
C GLU A 1112 -0.90 -3.39 -41.06
N PRO A 1113 -0.32 -3.80 -39.90
CA PRO A 1113 -0.87 -4.89 -39.09
C PRO A 1113 -2.29 -4.62 -38.58
N LEU A 1114 -2.61 -3.35 -38.25
CA LEU A 1114 -3.95 -2.94 -37.82
C LEU A 1114 -4.93 -2.90 -39.01
N SER A 1115 -4.47 -2.47 -40.18
CA SER A 1115 -5.23 -2.51 -41.44
C SER A 1115 -5.64 -3.95 -41.80
N GLN A 1116 -4.68 -4.89 -41.76
CA GLN A 1116 -4.91 -6.31 -42.01
C GLN A 1116 -5.87 -6.92 -40.97
N ALA A 1117 -5.73 -6.58 -39.69
CA ALA A 1117 -6.67 -7.02 -38.64
C ALA A 1117 -8.10 -6.47 -38.85
N ALA A 1118 -8.22 -5.19 -39.26
CA ALA A 1118 -9.52 -4.59 -39.58
C ALA A 1118 -10.16 -5.22 -40.83
N TRP A 1119 -9.36 -5.66 -41.81
CA TRP A 1119 -9.83 -6.41 -42.98
C TRP A 1119 -10.29 -7.84 -42.61
N LEU A 1120 -9.54 -8.56 -41.75
CA LEU A 1120 -9.92 -9.88 -41.22
C LEU A 1120 -11.25 -9.90 -40.42
N LEU A 1121 -11.73 -8.75 -39.96
CA LEU A 1121 -13.05 -8.58 -39.35
C LEU A 1121 -14.20 -8.47 -40.36
N GLN A 1122 -13.90 -8.14 -41.62
CA GLN A 1122 -14.87 -7.86 -42.68
C GLN A 1122 -14.99 -8.99 -43.72
N VAL A 1123 -13.94 -9.81 -43.89
CA VAL A 1123 -13.87 -10.93 -44.85
C VAL A 1123 -14.83 -12.06 -44.46
N LYS A 1124 -15.46 -12.68 -45.48
CA LYS A 1124 -16.24 -13.90 -45.32
C LYS A 1124 -15.29 -15.07 -45.13
N LYS A 1125 -15.50 -15.88 -44.09
CA LYS A 1125 -14.61 -16.99 -43.70
C LYS A 1125 -15.29 -18.33 -44.01
N ILE A 1126 -15.65 -18.58 -45.27
CA ILE A 1126 -16.62 -19.62 -45.66
C ILE A 1126 -16.02 -20.70 -46.57
N THR A 1127 -15.10 -20.34 -47.47
CA THR A 1127 -14.55 -21.21 -48.52
C THR A 1127 -13.03 -21.40 -48.39
N ASP A 1128 -12.48 -22.44 -49.02
CA ASP A 1128 -11.03 -22.65 -49.12
C ASP A 1128 -10.33 -21.59 -50.00
N ASP A 1129 -11.05 -20.90 -50.87
CA ASP A 1129 -10.50 -19.77 -51.62
C ASP A 1129 -10.43 -18.50 -50.74
N ASP A 1130 -11.41 -18.26 -49.84
CA ASP A 1130 -11.29 -17.23 -48.80
C ASP A 1130 -10.04 -17.48 -47.91
N ALA A 1131 -9.69 -18.76 -47.68
CA ALA A 1131 -8.51 -19.14 -46.90
C ALA A 1131 -7.20 -18.77 -47.62
N LYS A 1132 -7.13 -18.94 -48.94
CA LYS A 1132 -5.98 -18.49 -49.75
C LYS A 1132 -5.90 -16.97 -49.79
N GLU A 1133 -7.01 -16.28 -50.02
CA GLU A 1133 -7.09 -14.81 -50.02
C GLU A 1133 -6.60 -14.23 -48.68
N ILE A 1134 -6.98 -14.85 -47.55
CA ILE A 1134 -6.47 -14.50 -46.22
C ILE A 1134 -4.95 -14.68 -46.10
N CYS A 1135 -4.39 -15.78 -46.63
CA CYS A 1135 -2.95 -16.06 -46.58
C CYS A 1135 -2.12 -15.17 -47.54
N GLU A 1136 -2.72 -14.70 -48.63
CA GLU A 1136 -2.10 -13.77 -49.58
C GLU A 1136 -2.13 -12.31 -49.06
N HIS A 1137 -3.20 -11.91 -48.34
CA HIS A 1137 -3.33 -10.56 -47.79
C HIS A 1137 -2.67 -10.34 -46.40
N CYS A 1138 -2.58 -11.35 -45.54
CA CYS A 1138 -2.10 -11.19 -44.15
C CYS A 1138 -0.57 -11.31 -44.01
N THR A 1139 0.18 -10.49 -44.75
CA THR A 1139 1.65 -10.53 -44.81
C THR A 1139 2.38 -9.95 -43.58
N SER A 1140 1.69 -9.14 -42.76
CA SER A 1140 2.29 -8.41 -41.63
C SER A 1140 1.78 -8.87 -40.25
N LEU A 1141 0.87 -9.86 -40.20
CA LEU A 1141 0.38 -10.48 -38.97
C LEU A 1141 1.01 -11.87 -38.78
N SER A 1142 1.39 -12.21 -37.55
CA SER A 1142 1.93 -13.54 -37.26
C SER A 1142 0.84 -14.62 -37.36
N THR A 1143 1.23 -15.87 -37.65
CA THR A 1143 0.28 -17.01 -37.69
C THR A 1143 -0.51 -17.16 -36.38
N VAL A 1144 0.08 -16.79 -35.23
CA VAL A 1144 -0.60 -16.79 -33.92
C VAL A 1144 -1.69 -15.71 -33.82
N GLN A 1145 -1.41 -14.50 -34.33
CA GLN A 1145 -2.36 -13.38 -34.35
C GLN A 1145 -3.54 -13.67 -35.30
N VAL A 1146 -3.27 -14.22 -36.48
CA VAL A 1146 -4.30 -14.67 -37.44
C VAL A 1146 -5.15 -15.79 -36.82
N MET A 1147 -4.53 -16.79 -36.19
CA MET A 1147 -5.23 -17.90 -35.52
C MET A 1147 -6.15 -17.44 -34.39
N ASN A 1148 -5.77 -16.44 -33.57
CA ASN A 1148 -6.64 -15.90 -32.51
C ASN A 1148 -7.91 -15.24 -33.07
N HIS A 1149 -7.85 -14.70 -34.30
CA HIS A 1149 -8.97 -14.05 -34.99
C HIS A 1149 -9.83 -14.99 -35.86
N LEU A 1150 -9.33 -16.19 -36.15
CA LEU A 1150 -10.08 -17.27 -36.81
C LEU A 1150 -10.72 -18.23 -35.80
N PHE A 1151 -10.04 -18.52 -34.69
CA PHE A 1151 -10.47 -19.46 -33.66
C PHE A 1151 -10.37 -18.84 -32.24
N PRO A 1152 -11.23 -17.85 -31.89
CA PRO A 1152 -11.27 -17.30 -30.54
C PRO A 1152 -11.63 -18.41 -29.54
N SER A 1153 -10.71 -18.74 -28.65
CA SER A 1153 -10.87 -19.84 -27.71
C SER A 1153 -12.09 -19.63 -26.81
N GLY A 1154 -13.08 -20.53 -26.90
CA GLY A 1154 -14.31 -20.50 -26.08
C GLY A 1154 -15.66 -20.70 -26.78
N ARG A 1155 -15.72 -21.04 -28.09
CA ARG A 1155 -16.96 -21.53 -28.72
C ARG A 1155 -16.81 -22.96 -29.24
N THR A 1156 -17.07 -23.92 -28.37
CA THR A 1156 -17.80 -25.13 -28.77
C THR A 1156 -19.25 -24.73 -28.94
N ASP A 1157 -19.71 -24.55 -30.19
CA ASP A 1157 -21.00 -25.03 -30.70
C ASP A 1157 -21.37 -24.42 -32.06
N SER A 1158 -21.48 -25.31 -33.05
CA SER A 1158 -22.37 -25.29 -34.22
C SER A 1158 -22.68 -23.95 -34.95
N ILE A 1159 -21.83 -23.58 -35.92
CA ILE A 1159 -22.26 -23.37 -37.32
C ILE A 1159 -21.21 -24.06 -38.21
N GLY A 1160 -21.64 -24.82 -39.22
CA GLY A 1160 -20.73 -25.62 -40.05
C GLY A 1160 -19.83 -24.77 -40.92
N LEU A 1161 -18.51 -24.97 -40.78
CA LEU A 1161 -17.46 -24.44 -41.67
C LEU A 1161 -16.39 -25.53 -41.87
N PRO A 1162 -16.03 -25.88 -43.11
CA PRO A 1162 -15.00 -26.89 -43.40
C PRO A 1162 -13.58 -26.30 -43.27
N PHE A 1163 -13.30 -25.55 -42.21
CA PHE A 1163 -12.06 -24.79 -42.06
C PHE A 1163 -11.04 -25.56 -41.20
N HIS A 1164 -10.22 -26.41 -41.84
CA HIS A 1164 -9.17 -27.15 -41.12
C HIS A 1164 -7.95 -26.29 -40.79
N LYS A 1165 -7.47 -26.37 -39.54
CA LYS A 1165 -6.24 -25.69 -39.06
C LYS A 1165 -4.97 -26.00 -39.87
N SER A 1166 -4.97 -27.08 -40.66
CA SER A 1166 -3.87 -27.48 -41.54
C SER A 1166 -3.73 -26.65 -42.82
N SER A 1167 -4.72 -25.83 -43.17
CA SER A 1167 -4.74 -25.08 -44.43
C SER A 1167 -4.02 -23.72 -44.37
N ILE A 1168 -3.51 -23.30 -43.21
CA ILE A 1168 -2.79 -22.03 -43.03
C ILE A 1168 -1.28 -22.30 -43.08
N PRO A 1169 -0.52 -21.73 -44.05
CA PRO A 1169 0.93 -21.86 -44.09
C PRO A 1169 1.59 -21.23 -42.85
N GLN A 1170 2.62 -21.89 -42.29
CA GLN A 1170 3.44 -21.30 -41.25
C GLN A 1170 4.26 -20.13 -41.83
N GLN A 1171 3.92 -18.90 -41.47
CA GLN A 1171 4.66 -17.71 -41.88
C GLN A 1171 5.14 -16.91 -40.66
N SER A 1172 6.46 -16.65 -40.65
CA SER A 1172 7.23 -15.94 -39.62
C SER A 1172 7.40 -16.67 -38.26
N THR A 1173 8.54 -16.40 -37.60
CA THR A 1173 9.05 -17.10 -36.43
C THR A 1173 8.63 -16.50 -35.07
N SER A 1174 7.77 -15.48 -35.07
CA SER A 1174 7.30 -14.83 -33.84
C SER A 1174 6.15 -15.61 -33.19
N SER A 1175 6.37 -16.11 -31.97
CA SER A 1175 5.35 -16.77 -31.14
C SER A 1175 4.52 -15.79 -30.30
N LEU A 1176 4.78 -14.48 -30.38
CA LEU A 1176 4.15 -13.46 -29.55
C LEU A 1176 2.80 -12.99 -30.14
N LEU A 1177 1.78 -12.97 -29.27
CA LEU A 1177 0.42 -12.53 -29.64
C LEU A 1177 0.29 -11.00 -29.71
N MET A 1178 1.00 -10.28 -28.84
CA MET A 1178 0.92 -8.81 -28.72
C MET A 1178 2.13 -8.13 -29.36
N LEU A 1179 1.93 -6.93 -29.89
CA LEU A 1179 3.02 -6.04 -30.29
C LEU A 1179 3.62 -5.35 -29.06
N ASP A 1180 4.94 -5.12 -29.07
CA ASP A 1180 5.60 -4.34 -28.02
C ASP A 1180 5.31 -2.84 -28.19
N THR A 1181 4.45 -2.30 -27.33
CA THR A 1181 4.11 -0.85 -27.31
C THR A 1181 5.27 0.03 -26.85
N LYS A 1182 6.39 -0.54 -26.37
CA LYS A 1182 7.60 0.20 -25.96
C LYS A 1182 8.74 0.10 -26.97
N HIS A 1183 8.47 -0.45 -28.16
CA HIS A 1183 9.46 -0.47 -29.24
C HIS A 1183 9.78 0.96 -29.69
N LEU A 1184 11.06 1.33 -29.60
CA LEU A 1184 11.59 2.61 -30.07
C LEU A 1184 12.37 2.38 -31.38
N PHE A 1185 12.00 3.09 -32.45
CA PHE A 1185 12.80 3.09 -33.68
C PHE A 1185 14.18 3.72 -33.46
N GLN A 1186 15.19 3.21 -34.16
CA GLN A 1186 16.53 3.79 -34.15
C GLN A 1186 16.51 5.21 -34.73
N VAL A 1187 16.87 6.20 -33.91
CA VAL A 1187 16.97 7.60 -34.33
C VAL A 1187 18.24 7.86 -35.14
N THR A 1188 18.11 8.64 -36.21
CA THR A 1188 19.24 9.14 -37.00
C THR A 1188 19.24 10.68 -37.03
N PHE A 1189 20.44 11.25 -36.85
CA PHE A 1189 20.69 12.69 -36.85
C PHE A 1189 21.54 13.05 -38.08
N PRO A 1190 20.91 13.29 -39.26
CA PRO A 1190 21.64 13.64 -40.47
C PRO A 1190 22.40 14.97 -40.32
N PHE A 1191 23.26 15.31 -41.28
CA PHE A 1191 23.88 16.63 -41.32
C PHE A 1191 23.03 17.56 -42.19
N THR A 1192 22.51 18.62 -41.57
CA THR A 1192 21.81 19.72 -42.26
C THR A 1192 22.65 21.00 -42.09
N PRO A 1193 23.21 21.59 -43.17
CA PRO A 1193 23.99 22.82 -43.07
C PRO A 1193 23.07 23.99 -42.66
N SER A 1194 23.57 24.90 -41.82
CA SER A 1194 22.77 26.07 -41.42
C SER A 1194 22.54 27.01 -42.62
N PRO A 1195 21.28 27.39 -42.91
CA PRO A 1195 20.96 28.32 -44.00
C PRO A 1195 21.31 29.77 -43.65
N HIS A 1196 21.59 30.07 -42.38
CA HIS A 1196 21.91 31.43 -41.91
C HIS A 1196 23.42 31.65 -41.89
N ALA A 1197 23.90 32.62 -42.67
CA ALA A 1197 25.28 33.08 -42.56
C ALA A 1197 25.46 33.79 -41.19
N LEU A 1198 26.42 33.31 -40.38
CA LEU A 1198 26.71 33.85 -39.04
C LEU A 1198 26.90 35.37 -39.03
N GLU A 1199 27.45 35.93 -40.11
CA GLU A 1199 27.71 37.35 -40.29
C GLU A 1199 26.44 38.22 -40.38
N LEU A 1200 25.27 37.62 -40.64
CA LEU A 1200 23.96 38.28 -40.75
C LEU A 1200 23.17 38.27 -39.43
N ILE A 1201 23.57 37.47 -38.44
CA ILE A 1201 22.86 37.33 -37.17
C ILE A 1201 23.17 38.55 -36.29
N GLN A 1202 22.17 39.40 -36.06
CA GLN A 1202 22.30 40.51 -35.11
C GLN A 1202 21.94 40.02 -33.70
N VAL A 1203 22.89 40.06 -32.77
CA VAL A 1203 22.65 39.78 -31.34
C VAL A 1203 22.04 41.04 -30.69
N PRO A 1204 20.83 40.97 -30.10
CA PRO A 1204 20.23 42.12 -29.42
C PRO A 1204 21.10 42.63 -28.26
N SER A 1205 21.20 43.96 -28.13
CA SER A 1205 22.01 44.62 -27.09
C SER A 1205 21.58 44.30 -25.66
N SER A 1206 20.34 43.84 -25.46
CA SER A 1206 19.81 43.35 -24.18
C SER A 1206 20.60 42.18 -23.58
N PHE A 1207 21.23 41.33 -24.40
CA PHE A 1207 22.00 40.18 -23.91
C PHE A 1207 23.37 40.55 -23.33
N LYS A 1208 23.79 41.82 -23.39
CA LYS A 1208 25.10 42.32 -22.89
C LYS A 1208 26.34 41.67 -23.51
N LEU A 1209 26.19 40.88 -24.59
CA LEU A 1209 27.28 40.22 -25.33
C LEU A 1209 28.04 41.18 -26.26
N GLY A 1210 28.49 42.32 -25.73
CA GLY A 1210 29.19 43.38 -26.48
C GLY A 1210 30.58 43.01 -27.02
N PHE A 1211 31.04 41.78 -26.80
CA PHE A 1211 32.25 41.21 -27.43
C PHE A 1211 31.93 40.42 -28.71
N LEU A 1212 30.65 40.18 -29.03
CA LEU A 1212 30.19 39.52 -30.26
C LEU A 1212 29.68 40.51 -31.33
N THR A 1213 29.71 41.81 -31.08
CA THR A 1213 29.37 42.83 -32.09
C THR A 1213 30.42 42.88 -33.20
N ARG A 1214 29.96 43.02 -34.45
CA ARG A 1214 30.76 43.01 -35.68
C ARG A 1214 32.05 43.84 -35.60
N VAL A 1215 33.14 43.22 -36.05
CA VAL A 1215 34.22 43.86 -36.83
C VAL A 1215 34.04 43.41 -38.28
#